data_AF-A0A7K4BK01-F1
#
_entry.id   AF-A0A7K4BK01-F1
#
_cell.length_a   1.000
_cell.length_b   1.000
_cell.length_c   1.000
_cell.angle_alpha   90.00
_cell.angle_beta   90.00
_cell.angle_gamma   90.00
#
_symmetry.space_group_name_H-M   'P 1'
#
loop_
_entity.id
_entity.type
_entity.pdbx_description
1 polymer ?
#
loop_
_entity_poly.entity_id
_entity_poly.type
_entity_poly.pdbx_seq_one_letter_code
_entity_poly.pdbx_strand_id
1 'polypeptide(L)'
;YLAEYPGIDFTQLERYDEVKNYNMSIYIDLTNGNLYKVGHRLNLHNNVEKEGYTFEYYQRGENRLYDGDTYTIGEAERLVANYKAIDYAVKFYDGDNELVEYRTTYNVETGLALPNYGKENYLFFGWYTDPDFSGAPLEEINIGQTGNLNLYAYLEKELIEEVYNITYHLNGGHFPGAYLTQYSMNEETLLPVPVRSGYQFAGWYNNSELTGDAITKITIGSVFDKTFYAKWTAIGQTDAEKLNDAKTALNIGLQSGDTLASITGNVTLPTTGMHDAVITWATSNSGAITTAGVVTRGASDEIVTLTATIKINSLSDTKVFNLTVKEATVSDADKALDAKNALEITYASGDSATSVTQNVTLPTTGMHSAVITWATSNSGAITTAGAVTRSTANDVTVTLTATIKVNLEQETKTFTLLVKKIDAATEYTITFNLNGGAWPTSGGTGGYTNRDVMITDFLTEFHGYLTGKGVITMSASDFMHGAGKTSGFDGSYNNHMADLRALNDKTINPEGGFVNQAQYNKWVPLIDLMDEFVGKVNPEQAGEFWGSNWTANARMKPFVMKTPIGQVQAGDEIYTRIPTALQSGGGGTPITPPSKYTPADNDITLPVPVKDGDPFIGWYDNPAYQGEKITKILKGSTGNKVLYARYQSTEVPEPAVEYTITFNLNGGQFVGGGVVPSKYQSDSPAINLPIPARNGYEFVGWYDNAQLSGSIISAIPQGSSGNKVFYAKWAEETALTDAEKALDAKNALDINLASGDTANNETKNVILPTSGMHGAVITWASNNAAISVAGVVTRGENDVVVTLTATIKVGTATETKTFTLTVAKL
;
A
#
# COMPACT_ATOMS: atom_id res chain seq x y z
N TYR A 1 19.73 -5.51 68.71
CA TYR A 1 19.40 -4.88 67.42
C TYR A 1 18.27 -3.84 67.48
N LEU A 2 17.27 -3.92 68.38
CA LEU A 2 16.26 -2.85 68.54
C LEU A 2 16.62 -1.75 69.56
N ALA A 3 17.78 -1.82 70.20
CA ALA A 3 18.27 -0.80 71.13
C ALA A 3 19.11 0.31 70.46
N GLU A 4 19.32 0.26 69.13
CA GLU A 4 20.20 1.20 68.42
C GLU A 4 19.47 2.30 67.65
N TYR A 5 18.13 2.35 67.64
CA TYR A 5 17.42 3.31 66.77
C TYR A 5 16.22 3.99 67.46
N PRO A 6 16.46 4.91 68.41
CA PRO A 6 15.42 5.77 68.93
C PRO A 6 15.03 6.80 67.87
N GLY A 7 13.74 6.87 67.52
CA GLY A 7 13.17 7.94 66.69
C GLY A 7 12.48 7.54 65.39
N ILE A 8 12.30 6.24 65.10
CA ILE A 8 11.56 5.80 63.92
C ILE A 8 10.11 5.49 64.31
N ASP A 9 9.19 6.31 63.82
CA ASP A 9 7.75 6.09 63.94
C ASP A 9 7.24 5.38 62.68
N PHE A 10 6.91 4.10 62.84
CA PHE A 10 6.50 3.20 61.75
C PHE A 10 5.04 3.42 61.29
N THR A 11 4.34 4.41 61.84
CA THR A 11 2.93 4.67 61.52
C THR A 11 2.72 5.66 60.38
N GLN A 12 3.78 6.26 59.83
CA GLN A 12 3.71 7.28 58.77
C GLN A 12 4.34 6.86 57.42
N LEU A 13 4.63 5.58 57.22
CA LEU A 13 5.31 5.09 56.02
C LEU A 13 4.31 4.35 55.11
N GLU A 14 4.09 4.87 53.89
CA GLU A 14 3.10 4.31 52.93
C GLU A 14 3.76 3.62 51.72
N ARG A 15 5.07 3.79 51.47
CA ARG A 15 5.77 3.18 50.30
C ARG A 15 7.23 2.78 50.56
N TYR A 16 7.72 1.83 49.77
CA TYR A 16 9.04 1.19 49.92
C TYR A 16 10.24 2.15 49.90
N ASP A 17 10.16 3.26 49.17
CA ASP A 17 11.29 4.18 48.95
C ASP A 17 11.77 4.92 50.23
N GLU A 18 11.00 4.82 51.30
CA GLU A 18 11.26 5.45 52.59
C GLU A 18 12.10 4.55 53.54
N VAL A 19 12.36 3.28 53.18
CA VAL A 19 13.12 2.29 53.99
C VAL A 19 14.51 2.01 53.41
N LYS A 20 15.18 3.04 52.89
CA LYS A 20 16.35 2.90 52.00
C LYS A 20 17.62 2.25 52.59
N ASN A 21 17.70 1.93 53.89
CA ASN A 21 18.96 1.47 54.51
C ASN A 21 18.87 0.28 55.50
N TYR A 22 17.83 -0.58 55.45
CA TYR A 22 17.77 -1.76 56.35
C TYR A 22 17.65 -3.08 55.58
N ASN A 23 18.64 -3.95 55.81
CA ASN A 23 18.79 -5.27 55.22
C ASN A 23 17.85 -6.29 55.87
N MET A 24 16.54 -6.19 55.59
CA MET A 24 15.60 -7.28 55.80
C MET A 24 14.70 -7.40 54.56
N SER A 25 14.64 -8.61 54.00
CA SER A 25 13.86 -8.95 52.82
C SER A 25 12.40 -8.51 52.94
N ILE A 26 11.98 -7.61 52.06
CA ILE A 26 10.57 -7.24 51.84
C ILE A 26 10.28 -7.64 50.39
N TYR A 27 9.25 -8.46 50.17
CA TYR A 27 8.81 -8.83 48.83
C TYR A 27 7.30 -8.68 48.64
N ILE A 28 6.96 -8.29 47.42
CA ILE A 28 5.73 -7.63 46.99
C ILE A 28 4.80 -8.60 46.24
N ASP A 29 3.53 -8.51 46.65
CA ASP A 29 2.25 -8.64 45.95
C ASP A 29 1.82 -9.99 45.34
N LEU A 30 0.50 -10.15 45.29
CA LEU A 30 -0.26 -10.50 44.09
C LEU A 30 -1.70 -10.67 44.56
N THR A 31 -2.46 -9.59 44.72
CA THR A 31 -3.28 -9.09 43.61
C THR A 31 -3.81 -7.67 43.84
N ASN A 32 -3.38 -6.99 44.91
CA ASN A 32 -3.89 -5.67 45.31
C ASN A 32 -2.86 -4.83 46.10
N GLY A 33 -1.54 -5.02 45.88
CA GLY A 33 -0.51 -4.07 46.32
C GLY A 33 -0.13 -4.08 47.80
N ASN A 34 -0.53 -5.09 48.60
CA ASN A 34 -0.18 -5.16 50.02
C ASN A 34 1.21 -5.78 50.27
N LEU A 35 2.00 -5.15 51.14
CA LEU A 35 3.34 -5.56 51.56
C LEU A 35 3.28 -6.43 52.83
N TYR A 36 3.95 -7.60 52.83
CA TYR A 36 4.03 -8.47 54.01
C TYR A 36 5.48 -8.81 54.37
N LYS A 37 5.74 -8.95 55.67
CA LYS A 37 7.06 -9.29 56.22
C LYS A 37 7.34 -10.79 56.09
N VAL A 38 8.56 -11.17 55.71
CA VAL A 38 9.04 -12.56 55.76
C VAL A 38 8.81 -13.16 57.16
N GLY A 39 8.22 -14.36 57.21
CA GLY A 39 7.82 -15.06 58.43
C GLY A 39 6.39 -14.79 58.91
N HIS A 40 5.65 -13.84 58.31
CA HIS A 40 4.22 -13.68 58.63
C HIS A 40 3.38 -14.85 58.10
N ARG A 41 2.37 -15.25 58.88
CA ARG A 41 1.32 -16.17 58.46
C ARG A 41 0.17 -15.41 57.82
N LEU A 42 -0.13 -15.72 56.57
CA LEU A 42 -1.27 -15.23 55.81
C LEU A 42 -2.36 -16.31 55.79
N ASN A 43 -3.60 -15.92 56.05
CA ASN A 43 -4.74 -16.75 55.69
C ASN A 43 -5.07 -16.44 54.23
N LEU A 44 -4.97 -17.44 53.36
CA LEU A 44 -5.37 -17.28 51.97
C LEU A 44 -6.89 -17.16 51.95
N HIS A 45 -7.40 -16.06 51.40
CA HIS A 45 -8.81 -15.88 51.11
C HIS A 45 -8.96 -15.62 49.60
N ASN A 46 -10.05 -16.11 49.03
CA ASN A 46 -10.41 -15.84 47.65
C ASN A 46 -10.83 -14.37 47.44
N ASN A 47 -9.85 -13.47 47.40
CA ASN A 47 -10.07 -12.03 47.25
C ASN A 47 -9.78 -11.53 45.83
N VAL A 48 -9.63 -12.44 44.86
CA VAL A 48 -9.25 -12.13 43.48
C VAL A 48 -10.37 -12.56 42.56
N GLU A 49 -11.39 -11.73 42.49
CA GLU A 49 -12.47 -11.94 41.54
C GLU A 49 -11.95 -11.68 40.12
N LYS A 50 -12.11 -12.67 39.25
CA LYS A 50 -11.87 -12.55 37.81
C LYS A 50 -13.18 -12.85 37.10
N GLU A 51 -13.81 -11.83 36.53
CA GLU A 51 -15.08 -11.95 35.84
C GLU A 51 -15.02 -13.05 34.76
N GLY A 52 -16.00 -13.96 34.73
CA GLY A 52 -16.01 -15.11 33.83
C GLY A 52 -15.23 -16.34 34.31
N TYR A 53 -14.60 -16.29 35.49
CA TYR A 53 -13.75 -17.37 36.00
C TYR A 53 -14.04 -17.70 37.47
N THR A 54 -13.88 -18.98 37.81
CA THR A 54 -13.81 -19.47 39.20
C THR A 54 -12.35 -19.61 39.59
N PHE A 55 -11.96 -19.01 40.72
CA PHE A 55 -10.65 -19.25 41.33
C PHE A 55 -10.56 -20.71 41.81
N GLU A 56 -9.47 -21.40 41.51
CA GLU A 56 -9.25 -22.79 41.96
C GLU A 56 -8.22 -22.87 43.09
N TYR A 57 -7.02 -22.32 42.89
CA TYR A 57 -5.92 -22.38 43.86
C TYR A 57 -4.79 -21.39 43.52
N TYR A 58 -3.92 -21.13 44.49
CA TYR A 58 -2.62 -20.49 44.27
C TYR A 58 -1.55 -21.55 44.03
N GLN A 59 -0.81 -21.45 42.92
CA GLN A 59 0.35 -22.30 42.62
C GLN A 59 1.61 -21.73 43.28
N ARG A 60 2.36 -22.60 43.95
CA ARG A 60 3.64 -22.32 44.62
C ARG A 60 4.68 -23.38 44.27
N GLY A 61 5.59 -23.10 43.34
CA GLY A 61 6.49 -24.12 42.82
C GLY A 61 5.69 -25.30 42.25
N GLU A 62 5.89 -26.51 42.77
CA GLU A 62 5.08 -27.70 42.42
C GLU A 62 3.81 -27.89 43.27
N ASN A 63 3.64 -27.12 44.35
CA ASN A 63 2.54 -27.29 45.31
C ASN A 63 1.35 -26.37 45.00
N ARG A 64 0.14 -26.82 45.34
CA ARG A 64 -1.12 -26.06 45.25
C ARG A 64 -1.62 -25.67 46.64
N LEU A 65 -1.98 -24.40 46.82
CA LEU A 65 -2.55 -23.86 48.06
C LEU A 65 -3.98 -23.41 47.80
N TYR A 66 -4.93 -23.84 48.62
CA TYR A 66 -6.36 -23.60 48.44
C TYR A 66 -6.88 -22.47 49.33
N ASP A 67 -8.12 -22.04 49.06
CA ASP A 67 -8.82 -21.07 49.89
C ASP A 67 -8.96 -21.58 51.34
N GLY A 68 -8.67 -20.71 52.32
CA GLY A 68 -8.64 -21.06 53.74
C GLY A 68 -7.31 -21.65 54.25
N ASP A 69 -6.37 -22.02 53.37
CA ASP A 69 -5.05 -22.47 53.80
C ASP A 69 -4.25 -21.33 54.43
N THR A 70 -3.42 -21.67 55.43
CA THR A 70 -2.48 -20.71 56.02
C THR A 70 -1.09 -20.86 55.39
N TYR A 71 -0.52 -19.77 54.88
CA TYR A 71 0.81 -19.75 54.27
C TYR A 71 1.77 -18.87 55.07
N THR A 72 2.99 -19.35 55.34
CA THR A 72 4.05 -18.56 56.01
C THR A 72 5.02 -18.05 54.96
N ILE A 73 5.22 -16.74 54.91
CA ILE A 73 5.99 -16.08 53.84
C ILE A 73 7.49 -16.37 53.98
N GLY A 74 8.10 -16.96 52.94
CA GLY A 74 9.54 -17.26 52.85
C GLY A 74 10.36 -16.17 52.14
N GLU A 75 11.67 -16.37 51.99
CA GLU A 75 12.60 -15.32 51.53
C GLU A 75 12.50 -14.92 50.05
N ALA A 76 11.87 -15.72 49.17
CA ALA A 76 11.57 -15.32 47.77
C ALA A 76 10.65 -16.34 47.04
N GLU A 77 9.32 -16.24 47.16
CA GLU A 77 8.40 -17.11 46.41
C GLU A 77 7.18 -16.36 45.86
N ARG A 78 6.83 -16.66 44.59
CA ARG A 78 5.67 -16.10 43.89
C ARG A 78 4.49 -17.08 43.98
N LEU A 79 3.34 -16.60 44.43
CA LEU A 79 2.07 -17.31 44.35
C LEU A 79 1.30 -16.88 43.09
N VAL A 80 0.89 -17.83 42.26
CA VAL A 80 0.12 -17.52 41.03
C VAL A 80 -1.29 -18.05 41.16
N ALA A 81 -2.30 -17.18 41.11
CA ALA A 81 -3.70 -17.58 41.10
C ALA A 81 -4.02 -18.33 39.80
N ASN A 82 -4.60 -19.52 39.93
CA ASN A 82 -5.11 -20.32 38.82
C ASN A 82 -6.63 -20.24 38.80
N TYR A 83 -7.16 -20.10 37.59
CA TYR A 83 -8.57 -19.87 37.33
C TYR A 83 -9.09 -20.88 36.33
N LYS A 84 -10.35 -21.27 36.51
CA LYS A 84 -11.11 -22.08 35.56
C LYS A 84 -12.26 -21.25 35.01
N ALA A 85 -12.41 -21.20 33.68
CA ALA A 85 -13.51 -20.48 33.04
C ALA A 85 -14.86 -21.04 33.50
N ILE A 86 -15.85 -20.16 33.72
CA ILE A 86 -17.21 -20.55 34.09
C ILE A 86 -17.96 -20.92 32.81
N ASP A 87 -18.50 -22.14 32.78
CA ASP A 87 -19.39 -22.58 31.70
C ASP A 87 -20.81 -22.03 31.95
N TYR A 88 -21.27 -21.19 31.03
CA TYR A 88 -22.61 -20.61 31.00
C TYR A 88 -23.53 -21.43 30.11
N ALA A 89 -24.74 -21.70 30.58
CA ALA A 89 -25.72 -22.48 29.86
C ALA A 89 -26.40 -21.67 28.75
N VAL A 90 -26.56 -22.30 27.58
CA VAL A 90 -27.37 -21.80 26.46
C VAL A 90 -28.53 -22.77 26.26
N LYS A 91 -29.75 -22.22 26.29
CA LYS A 91 -30.99 -22.95 26.04
C LYS A 91 -31.66 -22.41 24.79
N PHE A 92 -32.19 -23.31 23.98
CA PHE A 92 -32.87 -22.98 22.72
C PHE A 92 -34.36 -23.26 22.83
N TYR A 93 -35.18 -22.44 22.19
CA TYR A 93 -36.64 -22.49 22.27
C TYR A 93 -37.30 -22.36 20.89
N ASP A 94 -38.35 -23.16 20.66
CA ASP A 94 -39.32 -23.00 19.56
C ASP A 94 -40.66 -22.56 20.17
N GLY A 95 -40.93 -21.25 20.14
CA GLY A 95 -41.98 -20.63 20.94
C GLY A 95 -41.75 -20.86 22.43
N ASP A 96 -42.74 -21.39 23.13
CA ASP A 96 -42.65 -21.73 24.56
C ASP A 96 -41.95 -23.08 24.83
N ASN A 97 -41.64 -23.86 23.79
CA ASN A 97 -41.06 -25.20 23.95
C ASN A 97 -39.54 -25.15 23.97
N GLU A 98 -38.93 -25.63 25.06
CA GLU A 98 -37.47 -25.77 25.13
C GLU A 98 -36.97 -26.95 24.29
N LEU A 99 -36.04 -26.67 23.38
CA LEU A 99 -35.36 -27.64 22.52
C LEU A 99 -34.19 -28.28 23.29
N VAL A 100 -34.53 -29.20 24.20
CA VAL A 100 -33.58 -29.79 25.17
C VAL A 100 -32.36 -30.43 24.50
N GLU A 101 -32.50 -30.97 23.28
CA GLU A 101 -31.41 -31.61 22.53
C GLU A 101 -30.33 -30.65 22.05
N TYR A 102 -30.63 -29.35 21.97
CA TYR A 102 -29.67 -28.31 21.58
C TYR A 102 -29.00 -27.63 22.78
N ARG A 103 -29.32 -28.03 24.02
CA ARG A 103 -28.68 -27.47 25.21
C ARG A 103 -27.17 -27.63 25.12
N THR A 104 -26.47 -26.54 25.37
CA THR A 104 -25.01 -26.51 25.36
C THR A 104 -24.51 -25.46 26.35
N THR A 105 -23.20 -25.33 26.45
CA THR A 105 -22.55 -24.31 27.27
C THR A 105 -21.51 -23.56 26.45
N TYR A 106 -21.23 -22.33 26.86
CA TYR A 106 -20.10 -21.55 26.37
C TYR A 106 -19.35 -20.95 27.55
N ASN A 107 -18.11 -20.52 27.35
CA ASN A 107 -17.40 -19.74 28.34
C ASN A 107 -16.63 -18.60 27.68
N VAL A 108 -16.03 -17.76 28.52
CA VAL A 108 -15.29 -16.56 28.10
C VAL A 108 -14.08 -16.84 27.21
N GLU A 109 -13.62 -18.09 27.08
CA GLU A 109 -12.44 -18.44 26.26
C GLU A 109 -12.80 -19.05 24.91
N THR A 110 -13.95 -19.71 24.77
CA THR A 110 -14.28 -20.48 23.56
C THR A 110 -15.33 -19.83 22.67
N GLY A 111 -16.24 -19.01 23.21
CA GLY A 111 -17.44 -18.62 22.47
C GLY A 111 -18.29 -19.82 22.04
N LEU A 112 -19.26 -19.63 21.14
CA LEU A 112 -20.11 -20.70 20.58
C LEU A 112 -20.76 -20.28 19.24
N ALA A 113 -20.55 -21.04 18.17
CA ALA A 113 -21.34 -20.92 16.95
C ALA A 113 -22.73 -21.57 17.14
N LEU A 114 -23.80 -20.88 16.75
CA LEU A 114 -25.17 -21.36 16.98
C LEU A 114 -25.62 -22.35 15.90
N PRO A 115 -26.36 -23.41 16.27
CA PRO A 115 -26.82 -24.43 15.33
C PRO A 115 -27.92 -23.89 14.40
N ASN A 116 -28.05 -24.47 13.21
CA ASN A 116 -29.22 -24.22 12.36
C ASN A 116 -30.41 -25.07 12.86
N TYR A 117 -31.63 -24.53 12.83
CA TYR A 117 -32.84 -25.22 13.27
C TYR A 117 -33.81 -25.46 12.11
N GLY A 118 -34.10 -26.73 11.82
CA GLY A 118 -35.06 -27.12 10.79
C GLY A 118 -36.37 -27.60 11.40
N LYS A 119 -37.50 -27.05 10.93
CA LYS A 119 -38.85 -27.51 11.26
C LYS A 119 -39.65 -27.68 9.97
N GLU A 120 -40.31 -28.83 9.84
CA GLU A 120 -41.05 -29.18 8.61
C GLU A 120 -42.09 -28.11 8.25
N ASN A 121 -42.04 -27.60 7.02
CA ASN A 121 -42.91 -26.53 6.48
C ASN A 121 -42.74 -25.13 7.12
N TYR A 122 -41.58 -24.86 7.74
CA TYR A 122 -41.23 -23.53 8.24
C TYR A 122 -39.82 -23.13 7.78
N LEU A 123 -39.66 -21.86 7.43
CA LEU A 123 -38.36 -21.24 7.17
C LEU A 123 -37.78 -20.66 8.46
N PHE A 124 -36.52 -20.97 8.75
CA PHE A 124 -35.80 -20.50 9.94
C PHE A 124 -34.99 -19.24 9.64
N PHE A 125 -35.26 -18.18 10.39
CA PHE A 125 -34.68 -16.84 10.22
C PHE A 125 -33.62 -16.48 11.27
N GLY A 126 -33.28 -17.39 12.18
CA GLY A 126 -32.22 -17.21 13.17
C GLY A 126 -32.70 -17.25 14.63
N TRP A 127 -31.74 -17.11 15.54
CA TRP A 127 -31.95 -17.14 17.00
C TRP A 127 -32.00 -15.74 17.60
N TYR A 128 -32.93 -15.48 18.50
CA TYR A 128 -33.09 -14.18 19.18
C TYR A 128 -32.98 -14.34 20.70
N THR A 129 -32.54 -13.30 21.40
CA THR A 129 -32.38 -13.34 22.88
C THR A 129 -33.69 -13.13 23.65
N ASP A 130 -34.76 -12.80 22.95
CA ASP A 130 -36.08 -12.57 23.52
C ASP A 130 -37.18 -13.16 22.62
N PRO A 131 -38.33 -13.55 23.20
CA PRO A 131 -39.44 -14.17 22.46
C PRO A 131 -40.22 -13.20 21.57
N ASP A 132 -40.00 -11.88 21.70
CA ASP A 132 -40.61 -10.86 20.83
C ASP A 132 -39.76 -10.59 19.57
N PHE A 133 -38.65 -11.33 19.41
CA PHE A 133 -37.71 -11.25 18.29
C PHE A 133 -37.16 -9.84 18.07
N SER A 134 -36.85 -9.14 19.15
CA SER A 134 -36.30 -7.78 19.06
C SER A 134 -34.83 -7.79 18.63
N GLY A 135 -34.44 -6.83 17.78
CA GLY A 135 -33.06 -6.68 17.33
C GLY A 135 -32.68 -7.56 16.13
N ALA A 136 -31.41 -7.93 16.03
CA ALA A 136 -30.88 -8.78 14.96
C ALA A 136 -30.68 -10.22 15.47
N PRO A 137 -30.82 -11.24 14.59
CA PRO A 137 -30.58 -12.61 14.99
C PRO A 137 -29.11 -12.84 15.35
N LEU A 138 -28.85 -13.66 16.35
CA LEU A 138 -27.52 -14.13 16.71
C LEU A 138 -27.11 -15.28 15.79
N GLU A 139 -25.90 -15.19 15.26
CA GLU A 139 -25.23 -16.28 14.54
C GLU A 139 -24.21 -17.01 15.43
N GLU A 140 -23.59 -16.28 16.37
CA GLU A 140 -22.61 -16.80 17.31
C GLU A 140 -22.58 -16.02 18.63
N ILE A 141 -22.04 -16.66 19.67
CA ILE A 141 -21.69 -16.06 20.96
C ILE A 141 -20.18 -15.84 20.95
N ASN A 142 -19.76 -14.59 21.06
CA ASN A 142 -18.36 -14.19 20.96
C ASN A 142 -17.55 -14.48 22.25
N ILE A 143 -16.24 -14.69 22.09
CA ILE A 143 -15.28 -14.85 23.21
C ILE A 143 -15.37 -13.62 24.14
N GLY A 144 -15.31 -13.86 25.46
CA GLY A 144 -15.39 -12.83 26.49
C GLY A 144 -16.80 -12.52 27.01
N GLN A 145 -17.86 -13.05 26.40
CA GLN A 145 -19.22 -12.88 26.92
C GLN A 145 -19.48 -13.75 28.18
N THR A 146 -20.35 -13.26 29.06
CA THR A 146 -20.70 -13.93 30.32
C THR A 146 -22.21 -14.04 30.50
N GLY A 147 -22.65 -15.05 31.25
CA GLY A 147 -24.04 -15.22 31.66
C GLY A 147 -24.81 -16.27 30.84
N ASN A 148 -25.81 -16.88 31.47
CA ASN A 148 -26.67 -17.86 30.82
C ASN A 148 -27.59 -17.18 29.79
N LEU A 149 -27.85 -17.84 28.67
CA LEU A 149 -28.68 -17.31 27.58
C LEU A 149 -29.87 -18.25 27.27
N ASN A 150 -31.01 -17.63 26.98
CA ASN A 150 -32.16 -18.28 26.37
C ASN A 150 -32.32 -17.71 24.96
N LEU A 151 -32.32 -18.57 23.96
CA LEU A 151 -32.39 -18.22 22.55
C LEU A 151 -33.66 -18.77 21.92
N TYR A 152 -34.38 -17.95 21.17
CA TYR A 152 -35.69 -18.26 20.59
C TYR A 152 -35.60 -18.30 19.06
N ALA A 153 -36.05 -19.39 18.44
CA ALA A 153 -36.05 -19.55 16.99
C ALA A 153 -37.17 -18.71 16.37
N TYR A 154 -36.83 -17.87 15.39
CA TYR A 154 -37.84 -17.21 14.55
C TYR A 154 -38.14 -18.07 13.32
N LEU A 155 -39.40 -18.49 13.19
CA LEU A 155 -39.88 -19.39 12.15
C LEU A 155 -41.08 -18.77 11.44
N GLU A 156 -41.06 -18.70 10.10
CA GLU A 156 -42.25 -18.36 9.30
C GLU A 156 -42.75 -19.57 8.54
N LYS A 157 -44.07 -19.76 8.52
CA LYS A 157 -44.71 -20.90 7.86
C LYS A 157 -44.58 -20.77 6.35
N GLU A 158 -44.00 -21.78 5.72
CA GLU A 158 -43.94 -21.89 4.26
C GLU A 158 -45.34 -22.28 3.75
N LEU A 159 -45.99 -21.39 3.00
CA LEU A 159 -47.30 -21.65 2.38
C LEU A 159 -47.10 -22.61 1.21
N ILE A 160 -47.39 -23.89 1.43
CA ILE A 160 -47.44 -24.88 0.34
C ILE A 160 -48.81 -24.78 -0.32
N GLU A 161 -48.87 -24.16 -1.50
CA GLU A 161 -50.06 -24.18 -2.35
C GLU A 161 -50.28 -25.61 -2.87
N GLU A 162 -51.42 -26.22 -2.56
CA GLU A 162 -51.86 -27.41 -3.30
C GLU A 162 -52.18 -26.99 -4.74
N VAL A 163 -51.20 -27.19 -5.63
CA VAL A 163 -51.34 -26.98 -7.07
C VAL A 163 -51.74 -28.30 -7.75
N TYR A 164 -52.73 -28.23 -8.62
CA TYR A 164 -53.24 -29.34 -9.43
C TYR A 164 -52.81 -29.17 -10.88
N ASN A 165 -52.52 -30.25 -11.60
CA ASN A 165 -52.01 -30.18 -12.97
C ASN A 165 -53.13 -29.88 -13.99
N ILE A 166 -52.76 -29.17 -15.06
CA ILE A 166 -53.58 -28.96 -16.25
C ILE A 166 -52.92 -29.66 -17.44
N THR A 167 -53.66 -30.57 -18.08
CA THR A 167 -53.27 -31.25 -19.32
C THR A 167 -54.02 -30.68 -20.51
N TYR A 168 -53.32 -30.26 -21.56
CA TYR A 168 -53.95 -29.74 -22.79
C TYR A 168 -53.75 -30.69 -23.98
N HIS A 169 -54.84 -31.04 -24.65
CA HIS A 169 -54.86 -31.65 -25.97
C HIS A 169 -55.13 -30.57 -27.02
N LEU A 170 -54.05 -30.05 -27.59
CA LEU A 170 -54.09 -28.92 -28.52
C LEU A 170 -54.70 -29.24 -29.89
N ASN A 171 -54.97 -30.52 -30.20
CA ASN A 171 -55.62 -30.97 -31.43
C ASN A 171 -55.05 -30.30 -32.70
N GLY A 172 -53.72 -30.25 -32.78
CA GLY A 172 -52.97 -29.68 -33.91
C GLY A 172 -52.57 -28.20 -33.77
N GLY A 173 -52.91 -27.52 -32.67
CA GLY A 173 -52.41 -26.18 -32.34
C GLY A 173 -51.16 -26.17 -31.45
N HIS A 174 -50.69 -24.97 -31.09
CA HIS A 174 -49.61 -24.71 -30.14
C HIS A 174 -49.90 -23.42 -29.34
N PHE A 175 -49.21 -23.22 -28.21
CA PHE A 175 -49.29 -21.95 -27.48
C PHE A 175 -48.26 -20.95 -28.02
N PRO A 176 -48.64 -19.67 -28.20
CA PRO A 176 -47.73 -18.63 -28.69
C PRO A 176 -46.69 -18.17 -27.66
N GLY A 177 -46.74 -18.71 -26.43
CA GLY A 177 -45.83 -18.39 -25.33
C GLY A 177 -45.99 -19.37 -24.17
N ALA A 178 -45.41 -19.00 -23.01
CA ALA A 178 -45.57 -19.77 -21.78
C ALA A 178 -47.06 -19.92 -21.41
N TYR A 179 -47.41 -21.10 -20.90
CA TYR A 179 -48.78 -21.45 -20.57
C TYR A 179 -48.83 -22.14 -19.20
N LEU A 180 -49.98 -22.01 -18.53
CA LEU A 180 -50.20 -22.55 -17.20
C LEU A 180 -50.38 -24.07 -17.28
N THR A 181 -49.47 -24.83 -16.67
CA THR A 181 -49.56 -26.30 -16.53
C THR A 181 -50.14 -26.73 -15.19
N GLN A 182 -50.41 -25.78 -14.29
CA GLN A 182 -50.95 -26.02 -12.95
C GLN A 182 -51.92 -24.90 -12.55
N TYR A 183 -52.80 -25.18 -11.59
CA TYR A 183 -53.68 -24.20 -10.96
C TYR A 183 -53.83 -24.46 -9.47
N SER A 184 -54.11 -23.40 -8.70
CA SER A 184 -54.38 -23.48 -7.26
C SER A 184 -55.89 -23.45 -7.00
N MET A 185 -56.35 -24.18 -5.98
CA MET A 185 -57.76 -24.15 -5.57
C MET A 185 -58.20 -22.81 -4.96
N ASN A 186 -57.25 -21.94 -4.60
CA ASN A 186 -57.50 -20.71 -3.86
C ASN A 186 -57.74 -19.49 -4.77
N GLU A 187 -57.55 -19.63 -6.08
CA GLU A 187 -57.71 -18.54 -7.04
C GLU A 187 -58.41 -18.98 -8.34
N GLU A 188 -58.88 -18.00 -9.12
CA GLU A 188 -59.48 -18.24 -10.42
C GLU A 188 -58.39 -18.26 -11.50
N THR A 189 -58.37 -19.31 -12.33
CA THR A 189 -57.33 -19.48 -13.36
C THR A 189 -57.93 -19.35 -14.75
N LEU A 190 -57.52 -18.34 -15.51
CA LEU A 190 -57.92 -18.18 -16.92
C LEU A 190 -57.17 -19.17 -17.82
N LEU A 191 -57.88 -19.86 -18.72
CA LEU A 191 -57.26 -20.79 -19.65
C LEU A 191 -56.63 -20.04 -20.83
N PRO A 192 -55.39 -20.39 -21.22
CA PRO A 192 -54.67 -19.73 -22.31
C PRO A 192 -55.34 -19.98 -23.67
N VAL A 193 -55.20 -19.03 -24.61
CA VAL A 193 -55.71 -19.17 -25.98
C VAL A 193 -54.59 -19.72 -26.89
N PRO A 194 -54.69 -20.95 -27.39
CA PRO A 194 -53.71 -21.51 -28.32
C PRO A 194 -53.95 -20.97 -29.73
N VAL A 195 -52.97 -21.16 -30.61
CA VAL A 195 -53.04 -20.84 -32.04
C VAL A 195 -52.85 -22.10 -32.89
N ARG A 196 -53.52 -22.15 -34.04
CA ARG A 196 -53.34 -23.21 -35.03
C ARG A 196 -53.44 -22.56 -36.40
N SER A 197 -52.35 -22.62 -37.17
CA SER A 197 -52.32 -21.98 -38.49
C SER A 197 -53.38 -22.57 -39.41
N GLY A 198 -54.11 -21.70 -40.11
CA GLY A 198 -55.27 -22.04 -40.92
C GLY A 198 -56.55 -22.36 -40.13
N TYR A 199 -56.61 -22.07 -38.83
CA TYR A 199 -57.80 -22.32 -38.00
C TYR A 199 -58.05 -21.20 -36.96
N GLN A 200 -59.31 -20.88 -36.68
CA GLN A 200 -59.75 -20.06 -35.55
C GLN A 200 -59.95 -20.94 -34.31
N PHE A 201 -59.47 -20.50 -33.14
CA PHE A 201 -59.74 -21.18 -31.87
C PHE A 201 -61.20 -20.97 -31.45
N ALA A 202 -61.93 -22.07 -31.26
CA ALA A 202 -63.36 -22.06 -30.93
C ALA A 202 -63.65 -22.34 -29.43
N GLY A 203 -62.62 -22.57 -28.61
CA GLY A 203 -62.73 -22.78 -27.15
C GLY A 203 -62.14 -24.10 -26.65
N TRP A 204 -62.01 -24.20 -25.32
CA TRP A 204 -61.62 -25.42 -24.61
C TRP A 204 -62.83 -26.25 -24.19
N TYR A 205 -62.68 -27.57 -24.18
CA TYR A 205 -63.70 -28.54 -23.78
C TYR A 205 -63.09 -29.57 -22.84
N ASN A 206 -63.87 -30.10 -21.90
CA ASN A 206 -63.40 -31.12 -20.94
C ASN A 206 -63.51 -32.57 -21.45
N ASN A 207 -63.83 -32.76 -22.74
CA ASN A 207 -64.04 -34.06 -23.37
C ASN A 207 -63.47 -34.08 -24.80
N SER A 208 -63.01 -35.25 -25.24
CA SER A 208 -62.41 -35.41 -26.58
C SER A 208 -63.42 -35.29 -27.72
N GLU A 209 -64.71 -35.45 -27.44
CA GLU A 209 -65.81 -35.30 -28.39
C GLU A 209 -66.13 -33.82 -28.71
N LEU A 210 -65.54 -32.87 -27.98
CA LEU A 210 -65.69 -31.42 -28.16
C LEU A 210 -67.15 -30.93 -28.09
N THR A 211 -67.90 -31.50 -27.15
CA THR A 211 -69.33 -31.23 -26.89
C THR A 211 -69.54 -30.43 -25.60
N GLY A 212 -70.62 -29.66 -25.53
CA GLY A 212 -70.95 -28.79 -24.39
C GLY A 212 -70.58 -27.32 -24.62
N ASP A 213 -70.52 -26.55 -23.53
CA ASP A 213 -70.11 -25.14 -23.56
C ASP A 213 -68.58 -25.01 -23.47
N ALA A 214 -68.05 -23.96 -24.11
CA ALA A 214 -66.62 -23.67 -24.06
C ALA A 214 -66.18 -23.21 -22.66
N ILE A 215 -65.08 -23.78 -22.17
CA ILE A 215 -64.48 -23.46 -20.88
C ILE A 215 -63.41 -22.40 -21.09
N THR A 216 -63.50 -21.29 -20.36
CA THR A 216 -62.53 -20.18 -20.44
C THR A 216 -61.70 -20.02 -19.18
N LYS A 217 -62.11 -20.66 -18.08
CA LYS A 217 -61.47 -20.54 -16.76
C LYS A 217 -61.75 -21.73 -15.85
N ILE A 218 -60.89 -21.93 -14.88
CA ILE A 218 -61.06 -22.83 -13.73
C ILE A 218 -61.45 -21.94 -12.53
N THR A 219 -62.57 -22.25 -11.87
CA THR A 219 -63.10 -21.43 -10.79
C THR A 219 -62.46 -21.77 -9.44
N ILE A 220 -62.43 -20.79 -8.53
CA ILE A 220 -62.01 -20.96 -7.13
C ILE A 220 -62.73 -22.18 -6.51
N GLY A 221 -62.00 -22.98 -5.74
CA GLY A 221 -62.48 -24.21 -5.10
C GLY A 221 -62.45 -25.45 -6.00
N SER A 222 -61.94 -25.34 -7.24
CA SER A 222 -61.71 -26.50 -8.10
C SER A 222 -60.58 -27.36 -7.54
N VAL A 223 -60.80 -28.67 -7.48
CA VAL A 223 -59.83 -29.67 -7.01
C VAL A 223 -59.56 -30.73 -8.08
N PHE A 224 -58.42 -31.43 -7.95
CA PHE A 224 -57.91 -32.46 -8.87
C PHE A 224 -57.42 -31.96 -10.23
N ASP A 225 -56.53 -32.74 -10.85
CA ASP A 225 -55.99 -32.48 -12.19
C ASP A 225 -57.11 -32.31 -13.24
N LYS A 226 -56.89 -31.41 -14.19
CA LYS A 226 -57.84 -31.07 -15.27
C LYS A 226 -57.25 -31.40 -16.63
N THR A 227 -58.11 -31.84 -17.55
CA THR A 227 -57.75 -32.08 -18.95
C THR A 227 -58.66 -31.31 -19.89
N PHE A 228 -58.09 -30.57 -20.84
CA PHE A 228 -58.82 -29.75 -21.81
C PHE A 228 -58.44 -30.07 -23.25
N TYR A 229 -59.42 -30.03 -24.16
CA TYR A 229 -59.29 -30.31 -25.59
C TYR A 229 -59.65 -29.07 -26.41
N ALA A 230 -58.76 -28.66 -27.31
CA ALA A 230 -58.94 -27.48 -28.15
C ALA A 230 -59.86 -27.77 -29.35
N LYS A 231 -60.85 -26.90 -29.60
CA LYS A 231 -61.68 -26.94 -30.80
C LYS A 231 -61.25 -25.88 -31.81
N TRP A 232 -61.26 -26.23 -33.09
CA TRP A 232 -60.74 -25.42 -34.19
C TRP A 232 -61.74 -25.30 -35.34
N THR A 233 -61.83 -24.12 -35.94
CA THR A 233 -62.63 -23.84 -37.15
C THR A 233 -61.69 -23.47 -38.30
N ALA A 234 -61.68 -24.22 -39.41
CA ALA A 234 -60.75 -23.96 -40.52
C ALA A 234 -60.98 -22.61 -41.22
N ILE A 235 -59.90 -21.90 -41.54
CA ILE A 235 -59.85 -20.68 -42.34
C ILE A 235 -58.89 -20.95 -43.52
N GLY A 236 -59.31 -20.72 -44.77
CA GLY A 236 -58.43 -20.92 -45.93
C GLY A 236 -57.30 -19.89 -45.96
N GLN A 237 -56.04 -20.32 -45.85
CA GLN A 237 -54.85 -19.47 -45.93
C GLN A 237 -54.20 -19.48 -47.31
N THR A 238 -53.78 -18.31 -47.77
CA THR A 238 -52.98 -18.08 -48.97
C THR A 238 -51.53 -18.54 -48.77
N ASP A 239 -50.81 -18.82 -49.87
CA ASP A 239 -49.39 -19.20 -49.79
C ASP A 239 -48.50 -18.08 -49.23
N ALA A 240 -48.93 -16.82 -49.33
CA ALA A 240 -48.24 -15.68 -48.71
C ALA A 240 -48.36 -15.70 -47.18
N GLU A 241 -49.55 -16.04 -46.66
CA GLU A 241 -49.76 -16.20 -45.20
C GLU A 241 -48.97 -17.39 -44.67
N LYS A 242 -48.98 -18.54 -45.38
CA LYS A 242 -48.16 -19.70 -45.00
C LYS A 242 -46.65 -19.40 -45.00
N LEU A 243 -46.18 -18.61 -45.98
CA LEU A 243 -44.78 -18.18 -46.04
C LEU A 243 -44.42 -17.28 -44.85
N ASN A 244 -45.31 -16.35 -44.49
CA ASN A 244 -45.11 -15.48 -43.33
C ASN A 244 -45.14 -16.26 -42.01
N ASP A 245 -46.06 -17.23 -41.87
CA ASP A 245 -46.14 -18.13 -40.71
C ASP A 245 -44.85 -18.97 -40.59
N ALA A 246 -44.38 -19.56 -41.69
CA ALA A 246 -43.13 -20.33 -41.73
C ALA A 246 -41.91 -19.47 -41.39
N LYS A 247 -41.83 -18.23 -41.90
CA LYS A 247 -40.77 -17.26 -41.56
C LYS A 247 -40.83 -16.87 -40.08
N THR A 248 -42.01 -16.62 -39.55
CA THR A 248 -42.20 -16.24 -38.15
C THR A 248 -41.77 -17.36 -37.21
N ALA A 249 -42.19 -18.60 -37.49
CA ALA A 249 -41.91 -19.78 -36.68
C ALA A 249 -40.45 -20.30 -36.79
N LEU A 250 -39.70 -19.92 -37.82
CA LEU A 250 -38.33 -20.41 -38.03
C LEU A 250 -37.38 -19.95 -36.92
N ASN A 251 -36.76 -20.91 -36.24
CA ASN A 251 -35.72 -20.71 -35.23
C ASN A 251 -34.51 -21.62 -35.51
N ILE A 252 -33.34 -21.25 -34.96
CA ILE A 252 -32.12 -22.08 -34.97
C ILE A 252 -32.08 -22.92 -33.70
N GLY A 253 -31.69 -24.20 -33.80
CA GLY A 253 -31.46 -25.04 -32.63
C GLY A 253 -30.11 -24.74 -31.99
N LEU A 254 -30.10 -24.39 -30.71
CA LEU A 254 -28.89 -24.11 -29.92
C LEU A 254 -28.64 -25.24 -28.92
N GLN A 255 -27.39 -25.41 -28.50
CA GLN A 255 -27.05 -26.31 -27.39
C GLN A 255 -27.49 -25.73 -26.04
N SER A 256 -27.60 -26.59 -25.03
CA SER A 256 -27.96 -26.16 -23.67
C SER A 256 -26.96 -25.14 -23.14
N GLY A 257 -27.43 -23.96 -22.72
CA GLY A 257 -26.59 -22.86 -22.22
C GLY A 257 -26.11 -21.86 -23.28
N ASP A 258 -26.23 -22.17 -24.58
CA ASP A 258 -25.90 -21.23 -25.65
C ASP A 258 -27.06 -20.25 -25.92
N THR A 259 -26.72 -19.05 -26.38
CA THR A 259 -27.66 -18.03 -26.87
C THR A 259 -27.17 -17.47 -28.20
N LEU A 260 -28.01 -16.74 -28.96
CA LEU A 260 -27.54 -16.08 -30.17
C LEU A 260 -26.39 -15.09 -29.92
N ALA A 261 -26.24 -14.57 -28.70
CA ALA A 261 -25.14 -13.70 -28.30
C ALA A 261 -23.92 -14.45 -27.71
N SER A 262 -24.01 -15.78 -27.57
CA SER A 262 -22.95 -16.60 -26.99
C SER A 262 -23.08 -18.04 -27.48
N ILE A 263 -22.41 -18.34 -28.59
CA ILE A 263 -22.32 -19.67 -29.20
C ILE A 263 -20.97 -20.28 -28.85
N THR A 264 -20.99 -21.42 -28.18
CA THR A 264 -19.78 -22.16 -27.79
C THR A 264 -19.72 -23.56 -28.41
N GLY A 265 -20.83 -24.04 -28.97
CA GLY A 265 -20.89 -25.32 -29.69
C GLY A 265 -21.68 -25.26 -31.00
N ASN A 266 -21.85 -26.42 -31.65
CA ASN A 266 -22.51 -26.53 -32.95
C ASN A 266 -23.99 -26.14 -32.88
N VAL A 267 -24.49 -25.50 -33.94
CA VAL A 267 -25.91 -25.11 -34.08
C VAL A 267 -26.64 -26.07 -35.02
N THR A 268 -27.95 -26.21 -34.84
CA THR A 268 -28.80 -27.03 -35.71
C THR A 268 -29.61 -26.13 -36.65
N LEU A 269 -29.41 -26.30 -37.96
CA LEU A 269 -30.06 -25.50 -38.99
C LEU A 269 -31.14 -26.33 -39.70
N PRO A 270 -32.44 -26.05 -39.50
CA PRO A 270 -33.52 -26.82 -40.11
C PRO A 270 -33.59 -26.61 -41.64
N THR A 271 -33.86 -27.68 -42.38
CA THR A 271 -34.03 -27.64 -43.86
C THR A 271 -35.50 -27.65 -44.29
N THR A 272 -36.41 -27.85 -43.34
CA THR A 272 -37.86 -27.77 -43.51
C THR A 272 -38.49 -26.93 -42.40
N GLY A 273 -39.61 -26.26 -42.71
CA GLY A 273 -40.35 -25.40 -41.79
C GLY A 273 -41.86 -25.65 -41.85
N MET A 274 -42.64 -24.79 -41.18
CA MET A 274 -44.11 -24.89 -41.16
C MET A 274 -44.69 -24.86 -42.58
N HIS A 275 -45.83 -25.54 -42.79
CA HIS A 275 -46.49 -25.66 -44.10
C HIS A 275 -45.62 -26.28 -45.21
N ASP A 276 -44.71 -27.18 -44.84
CA ASP A 276 -43.75 -27.81 -45.76
C ASP A 276 -42.81 -26.80 -46.44
N ALA A 277 -42.52 -25.68 -45.77
CA ALA A 277 -41.56 -24.71 -46.25
C ALA A 277 -40.18 -25.36 -46.42
N VAL A 278 -39.56 -25.18 -47.58
CA VAL A 278 -38.17 -25.61 -47.82
C VAL A 278 -37.24 -24.49 -47.38
N ILE A 279 -36.22 -24.81 -46.58
CA ILE A 279 -35.28 -23.84 -46.02
C ILE A 279 -33.86 -24.13 -46.51
N THR A 280 -33.20 -23.12 -47.06
CA THR A 280 -31.78 -23.16 -47.40
C THR A 280 -31.00 -22.08 -46.65
N TRP A 281 -29.77 -22.38 -46.25
CA TRP A 281 -28.95 -21.49 -45.41
C TRP A 281 -27.72 -20.97 -46.14
N ALA A 282 -27.38 -19.71 -45.88
CA ALA A 282 -26.11 -19.09 -46.23
C ALA A 282 -25.46 -18.51 -44.97
N THR A 283 -24.13 -18.43 -44.96
CA THR A 283 -23.32 -17.90 -43.85
C THR A 283 -22.43 -16.76 -44.34
N SER A 284 -22.24 -15.73 -43.53
CA SER A 284 -21.27 -14.65 -43.80
C SER A 284 -19.82 -15.10 -43.57
N ASN A 285 -19.60 -16.13 -42.74
CA ASN A 285 -18.28 -16.70 -42.49
C ASN A 285 -18.36 -18.22 -42.27
N SER A 286 -17.99 -18.99 -43.30
CA SER A 286 -17.93 -20.45 -43.25
C SER A 286 -16.77 -21.01 -42.42
N GLY A 287 -15.79 -20.19 -42.05
CA GLY A 287 -14.71 -20.56 -41.12
C GLY A 287 -15.21 -20.64 -39.68
N ALA A 288 -16.13 -19.75 -39.29
CA ALA A 288 -16.71 -19.72 -37.95
C ALA A 288 -17.99 -20.57 -37.82
N ILE A 289 -18.96 -20.45 -38.75
CA ILE A 289 -20.15 -21.32 -38.79
C ILE A 289 -20.45 -21.77 -40.22
N THR A 290 -20.44 -23.09 -40.44
CA THR A 290 -20.78 -23.69 -41.75
C THR A 290 -22.29 -23.75 -41.98
N THR A 291 -22.74 -23.95 -43.23
CA THR A 291 -24.18 -24.16 -43.53
C THR A 291 -24.73 -25.51 -43.04
N ALA A 292 -23.88 -26.39 -42.51
CA ALA A 292 -24.27 -27.59 -41.78
C ALA A 292 -24.40 -27.34 -40.26
N GLY A 293 -24.10 -26.13 -39.80
CA GLY A 293 -24.18 -25.75 -38.38
C GLY A 293 -22.95 -26.12 -37.54
N VAL A 294 -21.86 -26.56 -38.16
CA VAL A 294 -20.58 -26.78 -37.45
C VAL A 294 -19.94 -25.44 -37.10
N VAL A 295 -19.55 -25.28 -35.83
CA VAL A 295 -18.96 -24.07 -35.26
C VAL A 295 -17.48 -24.28 -34.97
N THR A 296 -16.65 -23.31 -35.38
CA THR A 296 -15.22 -23.22 -35.05
C THR A 296 -14.99 -21.92 -34.29
N ARG A 297 -14.38 -22.00 -33.10
CA ARG A 297 -14.11 -20.83 -32.25
C ARG A 297 -12.72 -20.26 -32.53
N GLY A 298 -12.66 -18.94 -32.74
CA GLY A 298 -11.43 -18.19 -33.00
C GLY A 298 -10.75 -17.66 -31.72
N ALA A 299 -9.72 -16.84 -31.88
CA ALA A 299 -8.98 -16.21 -30.77
C ALA A 299 -9.66 -14.96 -30.19
N SER A 300 -10.78 -14.54 -30.76
CA SER A 300 -11.63 -13.45 -30.29
C SER A 300 -13.09 -13.78 -30.62
N ASP A 301 -14.03 -13.09 -29.98
CA ASP A 301 -15.44 -13.18 -30.33
C ASP A 301 -15.67 -12.74 -31.78
N GLU A 302 -16.55 -13.46 -32.48
CA GLU A 302 -16.87 -13.17 -33.87
C GLU A 302 -18.38 -13.21 -34.12
N ILE A 303 -18.90 -12.20 -34.82
CA ILE A 303 -20.31 -12.15 -35.22
C ILE A 303 -20.48 -12.77 -36.62
N VAL A 304 -21.29 -13.82 -36.71
CA VAL A 304 -21.64 -14.53 -37.94
C VAL A 304 -23.11 -14.31 -38.26
N THR A 305 -23.38 -13.90 -39.49
CA THR A 305 -24.75 -13.72 -40.00
C THR A 305 -25.17 -14.95 -40.79
N LEU A 306 -26.22 -15.63 -40.33
CA LEU A 306 -26.87 -16.72 -41.04
C LEU A 306 -28.15 -16.23 -41.72
N THR A 307 -28.26 -16.45 -43.01
CA THR A 307 -29.45 -16.09 -43.81
C THR A 307 -30.18 -17.35 -44.24
N ALA A 308 -31.39 -17.55 -43.71
CA ALA A 308 -32.30 -18.58 -44.16
C ALA A 308 -33.16 -18.06 -45.32
N THR A 309 -33.24 -18.80 -46.41
CA THR A 309 -34.23 -18.61 -47.48
C THR A 309 -35.36 -19.61 -47.28
N ILE A 310 -36.55 -19.12 -46.96
CA ILE A 310 -37.76 -19.91 -46.75
C ILE A 310 -38.59 -19.89 -48.04
N LYS A 311 -39.02 -21.06 -48.52
CA LYS A 311 -39.80 -21.20 -49.76
C LYS A 311 -41.06 -22.01 -49.55
N ILE A 312 -42.20 -21.48 -49.99
CA ILE A 312 -43.50 -22.16 -50.10
C ILE A 312 -43.94 -22.08 -51.56
N ASN A 313 -44.05 -23.22 -52.24
CA ASN A 313 -44.39 -23.29 -53.67
C ASN A 313 -43.51 -22.34 -54.53
N SER A 314 -44.10 -21.31 -55.15
CA SER A 314 -43.42 -20.31 -55.97
C SER A 314 -42.94 -19.07 -55.20
N LEU A 315 -43.35 -18.91 -53.94
CA LEU A 315 -43.00 -17.74 -53.12
C LEU A 315 -41.81 -18.06 -52.22
N SER A 316 -40.94 -17.07 -52.02
CA SER A 316 -39.79 -17.16 -51.12
C SER A 316 -39.54 -15.84 -50.39
N ASP A 317 -39.03 -15.94 -49.18
CA ASP A 317 -38.61 -14.81 -48.36
C ASP A 317 -37.38 -15.22 -47.53
N THR A 318 -36.64 -14.26 -46.97
CA THR A 318 -35.45 -14.51 -46.15
C THR A 318 -35.63 -14.09 -44.70
N LYS A 319 -34.94 -14.77 -43.79
CA LYS A 319 -34.81 -14.41 -42.38
C LYS A 319 -33.33 -14.45 -41.99
N VAL A 320 -32.89 -13.44 -41.27
CA VAL A 320 -31.50 -13.27 -40.85
C VAL A 320 -31.36 -13.55 -39.35
N PHE A 321 -30.29 -14.23 -38.98
CA PHE A 321 -29.90 -14.49 -37.60
C PHE A 321 -28.45 -14.03 -37.41
N ASN A 322 -28.21 -13.21 -36.38
CA ASN A 322 -26.86 -12.78 -36.00
C ASN A 322 -26.42 -13.60 -34.80
N LEU A 323 -25.34 -14.36 -34.94
CA LEU A 323 -24.79 -15.26 -33.94
C LEU A 323 -23.42 -14.74 -33.50
N THR A 324 -23.11 -14.74 -32.21
CA THR A 324 -21.78 -14.41 -31.68
C THR A 324 -21.07 -15.68 -31.24
N VAL A 325 -20.07 -16.12 -32.00
CA VAL A 325 -19.20 -17.25 -31.65
C VAL A 325 -18.16 -16.76 -30.66
N LYS A 326 -18.13 -17.35 -29.47
CA LYS A 326 -17.21 -16.93 -28.41
C LYS A 326 -15.80 -17.44 -28.67
N GLU A 327 -14.80 -16.65 -28.32
CA GLU A 327 -13.39 -17.04 -28.40
C GLU A 327 -13.12 -18.39 -27.74
N ALA A 328 -12.17 -19.19 -28.24
CA ALA A 328 -11.77 -20.44 -27.61
C ALA A 328 -11.02 -20.16 -26.30
N THR A 329 -11.49 -20.73 -25.19
CA THR A 329 -10.78 -20.63 -23.89
C THR A 329 -9.52 -21.49 -23.93
N VAL A 330 -8.35 -20.86 -23.92
CA VAL A 330 -7.06 -21.54 -23.73
C VAL A 330 -7.00 -22.09 -22.30
N SER A 331 -6.59 -23.35 -22.13
CA SER A 331 -6.49 -23.96 -20.81
C SER A 331 -5.44 -23.26 -19.96
N ASP A 332 -5.57 -23.28 -18.62
CA ASP A 332 -4.58 -22.65 -17.76
C ASP A 332 -3.20 -23.35 -17.83
N ALA A 333 -3.18 -24.63 -18.19
CA ALA A 333 -1.95 -25.39 -18.45
C ALA A 333 -1.22 -24.87 -19.71
N ASP A 334 -1.96 -24.64 -20.80
CA ASP A 334 -1.39 -24.07 -22.03
C ASP A 334 -0.92 -22.63 -21.81
N LYS A 335 -1.68 -21.82 -21.04
CA LYS A 335 -1.24 -20.46 -20.66
C LYS A 335 0.05 -20.47 -19.83
N ALA A 336 0.18 -21.40 -18.87
CA ALA A 336 1.40 -21.54 -18.07
C ALA A 336 2.60 -21.98 -18.94
N LEU A 337 2.36 -22.86 -19.91
CA LEU A 337 3.37 -23.28 -20.89
C LEU A 337 3.80 -22.15 -21.84
N ASP A 338 2.85 -21.38 -22.36
CA ASP A 338 3.12 -20.21 -23.20
C ASP A 338 3.89 -19.14 -22.44
N ALA A 339 3.48 -18.85 -21.20
CA ALA A 339 4.20 -17.94 -20.31
C ALA A 339 5.63 -18.43 -20.01
N LYS A 340 5.83 -19.74 -19.79
CA LYS A 340 7.16 -20.35 -19.65
C LYS A 340 8.00 -20.19 -20.91
N ASN A 341 7.43 -20.44 -22.08
CA ASN A 341 8.16 -20.33 -23.35
C ASN A 341 8.60 -18.88 -23.62
N ALA A 342 7.73 -17.91 -23.33
CA ALA A 342 7.99 -16.48 -23.50
C ALA A 342 8.90 -15.87 -22.41
N LEU A 343 9.10 -16.54 -21.26
CA LEU A 343 9.88 -16.00 -20.15
C LEU A 343 11.36 -15.84 -20.51
N GLU A 344 11.83 -14.59 -20.49
CA GLU A 344 13.24 -14.20 -20.61
C GLU A 344 13.68 -13.38 -19.38
N ILE A 345 14.99 -13.34 -19.11
CA ILE A 345 15.60 -12.47 -18.10
C ILE A 345 16.47 -11.42 -18.76
N THR A 346 16.52 -10.22 -18.19
CA THR A 346 17.25 -9.09 -18.77
C THR A 346 18.57 -8.85 -18.05
N TYR A 347 19.63 -8.71 -18.83
CA TYR A 347 20.97 -8.41 -18.34
C TYR A 347 21.25 -6.91 -18.48
N ALA A 348 22.11 -6.38 -17.59
CA ALA A 348 22.65 -5.04 -17.76
C ALA A 348 23.47 -4.95 -19.06
N SER A 349 23.64 -3.73 -19.58
CA SER A 349 24.43 -3.50 -20.80
C SER A 349 25.84 -4.07 -20.66
N GLY A 350 26.23 -4.94 -21.60
CA GLY A 350 27.54 -5.62 -21.61
C GLY A 350 27.59 -6.96 -20.89
N ASP A 351 26.55 -7.33 -20.14
CA ASP A 351 26.44 -8.64 -19.48
C ASP A 351 25.70 -9.67 -20.35
N SER A 352 25.91 -10.95 -20.04
CA SER A 352 25.17 -12.08 -20.63
C SER A 352 25.13 -13.26 -19.65
N ALA A 353 24.39 -14.32 -20.00
CA ALA A 353 24.31 -15.53 -19.18
C ALA A 353 25.69 -16.12 -18.84
N THR A 354 26.70 -15.97 -19.70
CA THR A 354 28.05 -16.49 -19.48
C THR A 354 29.03 -15.46 -18.90
N SER A 355 28.56 -14.23 -18.66
CA SER A 355 29.36 -13.16 -18.10
C SER A 355 28.47 -12.15 -17.39
N VAL A 356 28.12 -12.46 -16.14
CA VAL A 356 27.33 -11.58 -15.27
C VAL A 356 28.28 -10.83 -14.34
N THR A 357 28.24 -9.51 -14.39
CA THR A 357 29.03 -8.60 -13.58
C THR A 357 28.20 -7.56 -12.82
N GLN A 358 26.92 -7.45 -13.15
CA GLN A 358 25.96 -6.49 -12.60
C GLN A 358 24.64 -7.20 -12.23
N ASN A 359 23.73 -6.49 -11.57
CA ASN A 359 22.42 -7.01 -11.18
C ASN A 359 21.62 -7.47 -12.41
N VAL A 360 20.89 -8.57 -12.26
CA VAL A 360 20.03 -9.16 -13.28
C VAL A 360 18.59 -8.75 -12.99
N THR A 361 17.82 -8.40 -14.01
CA THR A 361 16.39 -8.08 -13.82
C THR A 361 15.56 -9.35 -14.00
N LEU A 362 14.81 -9.70 -12.95
CA LEU A 362 13.97 -10.89 -12.90
C LEU A 362 12.49 -10.48 -12.92
N PRO A 363 11.72 -10.82 -13.97
CA PRO A 363 10.31 -10.48 -14.03
C PRO A 363 9.49 -11.26 -12.99
N THR A 364 8.52 -10.59 -12.38
CA THR A 364 7.56 -11.19 -11.42
C THR A 364 6.21 -11.50 -12.05
N THR A 365 6.00 -11.08 -13.31
CA THR A 365 4.79 -11.32 -14.10
C THR A 365 5.15 -11.73 -15.52
N GLY A 366 4.32 -12.55 -16.15
CA GLY A 366 4.49 -13.03 -17.53
C GLY A 366 3.21 -12.95 -18.37
N MET A 367 3.27 -13.50 -19.58
CA MET A 367 2.11 -13.62 -20.48
C MET A 367 0.92 -14.27 -19.77
N HIS A 368 -0.31 -13.94 -20.17
CA HIS A 368 -1.55 -14.43 -19.54
C HIS A 368 -1.67 -14.09 -18.04
N SER A 369 -1.04 -12.98 -17.61
CA SER A 369 -0.99 -12.56 -16.20
C SER A 369 -0.37 -13.62 -15.28
N ALA A 370 0.54 -14.44 -15.82
CA ALA A 370 1.24 -15.45 -15.02
C ALA A 370 2.05 -14.79 -13.90
N VAL A 371 1.96 -15.31 -12.68
CA VAL A 371 2.78 -14.87 -11.54
C VAL A 371 4.07 -15.67 -11.54
N ILE A 372 5.21 -14.98 -11.46
CA ILE A 372 6.53 -15.59 -11.51
C ILE A 372 7.23 -15.42 -10.18
N THR A 373 7.69 -16.53 -9.61
CA THR A 373 8.50 -16.55 -8.37
C THR A 373 9.85 -17.19 -8.65
N TRP A 374 10.89 -16.72 -7.98
CA TRP A 374 12.28 -17.10 -8.26
C TRP A 374 12.92 -17.82 -7.08
N ALA A 375 13.71 -18.84 -7.39
CA ALA A 375 14.65 -19.49 -6.49
C ALA A 375 16.06 -19.43 -7.07
N THR A 376 17.08 -19.47 -6.21
CA THR A 376 18.50 -19.41 -6.58
C THR A 376 19.27 -20.56 -5.96
N SER A 377 20.19 -21.16 -6.70
CA SER A 377 21.09 -22.18 -6.17
C SER A 377 22.19 -21.59 -5.26
N ASN A 378 22.43 -20.27 -5.33
CA ASN A 378 23.45 -19.59 -4.52
C ASN A 378 23.04 -18.13 -4.27
N SER A 379 22.35 -17.90 -3.16
CA SER A 379 21.91 -16.56 -2.73
C SER A 379 23.06 -15.62 -2.34
N GLY A 380 24.26 -16.15 -2.09
CA GLY A 380 25.47 -15.36 -1.85
C GLY A 380 26.06 -14.74 -3.13
N ALA A 381 25.67 -15.24 -4.31
CA ALA A 381 26.12 -14.73 -5.61
C ALA A 381 25.00 -14.02 -6.39
N ILE A 382 23.79 -14.58 -6.44
CA ILE A 382 22.61 -13.90 -7.01
C ILE A 382 21.40 -14.15 -6.11
N THR A 383 20.75 -13.09 -5.64
CA THR A 383 19.51 -13.17 -4.83
C THR A 383 18.27 -13.42 -5.71
N THR A 384 17.14 -13.76 -5.08
CA THR A 384 15.85 -13.91 -5.79
C THR A 384 15.27 -12.60 -6.33
N ALA A 385 15.82 -11.45 -5.90
CA ALA A 385 15.54 -10.13 -6.47
C ALA A 385 16.50 -9.77 -7.62
N GLY A 386 17.44 -10.65 -7.96
CA GLY A 386 18.42 -10.44 -9.02
C GLY A 386 19.63 -9.58 -8.64
N ALA A 387 19.82 -9.30 -7.34
CA ALA A 387 21.02 -8.60 -6.87
C ALA A 387 22.24 -9.53 -6.96
N VAL A 388 23.32 -9.06 -7.58
CA VAL A 388 24.54 -9.83 -7.86
C VAL A 388 25.68 -9.41 -6.96
N THR A 389 26.28 -10.38 -6.29
CA THR A 389 27.49 -10.23 -5.47
C THR A 389 28.62 -11.03 -6.09
N ARG A 390 29.73 -10.36 -6.40
CA ARG A 390 30.89 -10.98 -7.04
C ARG A 390 31.97 -11.34 -6.03
N SER A 391 32.58 -12.51 -6.20
CA SER A 391 33.72 -12.97 -5.40
C SER A 391 35.04 -12.51 -6.02
N THR A 392 36.09 -12.34 -5.21
CA THR A 392 37.47 -12.12 -5.69
C THR A 392 38.21 -13.43 -5.99
N ALA A 393 37.70 -14.57 -5.52
CA ALA A 393 38.40 -15.86 -5.60
C ALA A 393 38.20 -16.58 -6.95
N ASN A 394 36.96 -16.74 -7.39
CA ASN A 394 36.60 -17.52 -8.58
C ASN A 394 35.28 -17.06 -9.18
N ASP A 395 35.07 -17.38 -10.46
CA ASP A 395 33.76 -17.26 -11.11
C ASP A 395 32.80 -18.26 -10.44
N VAL A 396 31.52 -17.90 -10.35
CA VAL A 396 30.49 -18.70 -9.68
C VAL A 396 29.34 -18.95 -10.64
N THR A 397 29.04 -20.22 -10.89
CA THR A 397 27.84 -20.61 -11.65
C THR A 397 26.63 -20.64 -10.72
N VAL A 398 25.55 -19.97 -11.12
CA VAL A 398 24.28 -19.90 -10.37
C VAL A 398 23.14 -20.36 -11.28
N THR A 399 22.30 -21.25 -10.77
CA THR A 399 21.06 -21.65 -11.43
C THR A 399 19.90 -20.92 -10.78
N LEU A 400 19.19 -20.11 -11.56
CA LEU A 400 17.93 -19.50 -11.17
C LEU A 400 16.77 -20.36 -11.68
N THR A 401 15.79 -20.62 -10.82
CA THR A 401 14.58 -21.37 -11.17
C THR A 401 13.38 -20.45 -11.03
N ALA A 402 12.68 -20.19 -12.13
CA ALA A 402 11.40 -19.53 -12.14
C ALA A 402 10.27 -20.56 -11.99
N THR A 403 9.32 -20.30 -11.10
CA THR A 403 8.03 -20.96 -11.03
C THR A 403 6.98 -20.02 -11.59
N ILE A 404 6.35 -20.42 -12.69
CA ILE A 404 5.37 -19.66 -13.47
C ILE A 404 3.99 -20.23 -13.17
N LYS A 405 3.10 -19.42 -12.61
CA LYS A 405 1.78 -19.87 -12.15
C LYS A 405 0.67 -19.08 -12.84
N VAL A 406 -0.30 -19.79 -13.41
CA VAL A 406 -1.57 -19.24 -13.92
C VAL A 406 -2.69 -19.99 -13.21
N ASN A 407 -3.43 -19.29 -12.34
CA ASN A 407 -4.45 -19.89 -11.46
C ASN A 407 -3.90 -21.08 -10.65
N LEU A 408 -4.36 -22.31 -10.91
CA LEU A 408 -3.94 -23.53 -10.20
C LEU A 408 -2.80 -24.29 -10.90
N GLU A 409 -2.55 -24.00 -12.17
CA GLU A 409 -1.51 -24.68 -12.96
C GLU A 409 -0.16 -23.98 -12.81
N GLN A 410 0.92 -24.77 -12.81
CA GLN A 410 2.28 -24.26 -12.63
C GLN A 410 3.30 -24.97 -13.52
N GLU A 411 4.29 -24.20 -13.94
CA GLU A 411 5.41 -24.65 -14.75
C GLU A 411 6.72 -24.12 -14.18
N THR A 412 7.84 -24.76 -14.50
CA THR A 412 9.18 -24.28 -14.08
C THR A 412 10.13 -24.11 -15.24
N LYS A 413 10.98 -23.08 -15.16
CA LYS A 413 12.05 -22.80 -16.13
C LYS A 413 13.34 -22.46 -15.39
N THR A 414 14.46 -22.98 -15.86
CA THR A 414 15.78 -22.74 -15.26
C THR A 414 16.66 -21.87 -16.16
N PHE A 415 17.49 -21.05 -15.53
CA PHE A 415 18.48 -20.20 -16.18
C PHE A 415 19.83 -20.41 -15.48
N THR A 416 20.87 -20.75 -16.24
CA THR A 416 22.22 -20.93 -15.70
C THR A 416 23.08 -19.72 -16.04
N LEU A 417 23.56 -19.03 -15.01
CA LEU A 417 24.31 -17.78 -15.11
C LEU A 417 25.74 -17.99 -14.56
N LEU A 418 26.73 -17.36 -15.18
CA LEU A 418 28.12 -17.33 -14.69
C LEU A 418 28.45 -15.92 -14.15
N VAL A 419 28.48 -15.78 -12.83
CA VAL A 419 28.93 -14.56 -12.15
C VAL A 419 30.45 -14.50 -12.20
N LYS A 420 31.00 -13.50 -12.88
CA LYS A 420 32.46 -13.35 -13.04
C LYS A 420 33.08 -12.81 -11.77
N LYS A 421 34.25 -13.33 -11.41
CA LYS A 421 35.05 -12.82 -10.29
C LYS A 421 35.42 -11.35 -10.50
N ILE A 422 35.72 -10.66 -9.41
CA ILE A 422 36.30 -9.32 -9.44
C ILE A 422 37.75 -9.45 -9.90
N ASP A 423 38.13 -8.74 -10.97
CA ASP A 423 39.53 -8.58 -11.31
C ASP A 423 40.14 -7.49 -10.43
N ALA A 424 40.96 -7.92 -9.47
CA ALA A 424 41.56 -7.07 -8.45
C ALA A 424 42.53 -6.02 -9.03
N ALA A 425 42.98 -6.18 -10.28
CA ALA A 425 43.87 -5.23 -10.97
C ALA A 425 43.11 -4.20 -11.83
N THR A 426 41.79 -4.29 -11.96
CA THR A 426 41.01 -3.32 -12.74
C THR A 426 40.99 -1.97 -12.03
N GLU A 427 41.44 -0.93 -12.74
CA GLU A 427 41.48 0.45 -12.24
C GLU A 427 40.15 1.17 -12.52
N TYR A 428 39.57 1.78 -11.50
CA TYR A 428 38.35 2.58 -11.56
C TYR A 428 38.67 4.05 -11.24
N THR A 429 37.90 4.98 -11.81
CA THR A 429 38.10 6.41 -11.57
C THR A 429 37.25 6.93 -10.40
N ILE A 430 37.75 7.98 -9.76
CA ILE A 430 37.02 8.77 -8.76
C ILE A 430 36.90 10.19 -9.31
N THR A 431 35.67 10.65 -9.48
CA THR A 431 35.34 11.99 -9.95
C THR A 431 34.69 12.75 -8.80
N PHE A 432 35.24 13.91 -8.45
CA PHE A 432 34.68 14.76 -7.41
C PHE A 432 34.04 16.00 -8.02
N ASN A 433 32.75 16.17 -7.78
CA ASN A 433 32.02 17.41 -8.03
C ASN A 433 31.96 18.24 -6.74
N LEU A 434 32.64 19.37 -6.76
CA LEU A 434 32.80 20.21 -5.58
C LEU A 434 31.64 21.19 -5.36
N ASN A 435 30.65 21.27 -6.26
CA ASN A 435 29.46 22.13 -6.11
C ASN A 435 29.78 23.58 -5.65
N GLY A 436 30.75 24.21 -6.31
CA GLY A 436 31.20 25.57 -6.00
C GLY A 436 32.24 25.66 -4.87
N GLY A 437 32.55 24.55 -4.20
CA GLY A 437 33.74 24.45 -3.35
C GLY A 437 35.02 24.24 -4.13
N ALA A 438 36.15 24.28 -3.43
CA ALA A 438 37.48 24.05 -3.96
C ALA A 438 38.23 23.02 -3.13
N TRP A 439 39.14 22.30 -3.77
CA TRP A 439 40.13 21.54 -3.02
C TRP A 439 41.04 22.50 -2.28
N PRO A 440 41.53 22.10 -1.10
CA PRO A 440 42.39 22.98 -0.34
C PRO A 440 43.75 23.25 -1.08
N THR A 441 43.94 24.37 -1.82
CA THR A 441 45.20 24.98 -2.31
C THR A 441 45.95 25.88 -1.30
N SER A 442 47.23 25.57 -1.07
CA SER A 442 48.15 26.18 -0.09
C SER A 442 47.93 27.67 0.25
N GLY A 443 47.70 27.98 1.53
CA GLY A 443 47.87 29.33 2.10
C GLY A 443 46.60 30.14 2.33
N GLY A 444 45.49 29.47 2.66
CA GLY A 444 44.15 30.04 2.64
C GLY A 444 43.37 29.30 1.57
N THR A 445 42.34 28.58 2.00
CA THR A 445 41.75 27.48 1.24
C THR A 445 42.76 26.43 0.80
N GLY A 446 43.77 26.07 1.63
CA GLY A 446 44.55 24.85 1.43
C GLY A 446 45.73 24.56 2.34
N GLY A 447 45.81 23.28 2.71
CA GLY A 447 46.69 22.76 3.74
C GLY A 447 48.15 23.20 3.59
N TYR A 448 48.84 23.22 4.72
CA TYR A 448 50.20 23.72 4.83
C TYR A 448 51.21 22.75 4.20
N THR A 449 52.02 23.25 3.27
CA THR A 449 53.09 22.50 2.58
C THR A 449 54.36 22.36 3.42
N ASN A 450 54.42 23.10 4.53
CA ASN A 450 55.54 23.16 5.44
C ASN A 450 55.02 23.23 6.89
N ARG A 451 55.55 22.35 7.74
CA ARG A 451 55.26 22.29 9.18
C ARG A 451 55.45 23.63 9.87
N ASP A 452 56.57 24.29 9.63
CA ASP A 452 56.92 25.52 10.32
C ASP A 452 55.95 26.65 9.91
N VAL A 453 55.43 26.64 8.67
CA VAL A 453 54.38 27.57 8.23
C VAL A 453 53.05 27.27 8.92
N MET A 454 52.68 25.99 9.04
CA MET A 454 51.49 25.56 9.78
C MET A 454 51.53 26.00 11.24
N ILE A 455 52.65 25.73 11.92
CA ILE A 455 52.84 26.07 13.32
C ILE A 455 52.91 27.59 13.49
N THR A 456 53.58 28.31 12.59
CA THR A 456 53.63 29.78 12.62
C THR A 456 52.22 30.36 12.50
N ASP A 457 51.41 29.88 11.56
CA ASP A 457 50.05 30.37 11.35
C ASP A 457 49.15 30.02 12.55
N PHE A 458 49.22 28.78 13.05
CA PHE A 458 48.48 28.36 14.25
C PHE A 458 48.82 29.22 15.46
N LEU A 459 50.11 29.41 15.75
CA LEU A 459 50.56 30.17 16.90
C LEU A 459 50.29 31.68 16.74
N THR A 460 50.28 32.19 15.51
CA THR A 460 49.91 33.59 15.23
C THR A 460 48.44 33.83 15.51
N GLU A 461 47.56 32.98 15.01
CA GLU A 461 46.12 33.12 15.25
C GLU A 461 45.76 32.85 16.71
N PHE A 462 46.39 31.87 17.34
CA PHE A 462 46.18 31.59 18.75
C PHE A 462 46.67 32.75 19.63
N HIS A 463 47.81 33.35 19.32
CA HIS A 463 48.29 34.58 19.97
C HIS A 463 47.30 35.73 19.80
N GLY A 464 46.82 35.96 18.58
CA GLY A 464 45.84 37.01 18.27
C GLY A 464 44.54 36.83 19.04
N TYR A 465 44.05 35.59 19.14
CA TYR A 465 42.87 35.25 19.91
C TYR A 465 43.04 35.54 21.40
N LEU A 466 44.14 35.09 22.02
CA LEU A 466 44.41 35.33 23.44
C LEU A 466 44.60 36.82 23.75
N THR A 467 45.26 37.55 22.86
CA THR A 467 45.45 39.00 22.98
C THR A 467 44.10 39.74 22.88
N GLY A 468 43.25 39.36 21.93
CA GLY A 468 41.90 39.92 21.77
C GLY A 468 40.98 39.65 22.96
N LYS A 469 41.25 38.59 23.73
CA LYS A 469 40.58 38.28 25.00
C LYS A 469 41.24 38.90 26.23
N GLY A 470 42.37 39.60 26.07
CA GLY A 470 43.11 40.21 27.17
C GLY A 470 43.85 39.21 28.08
N VAL A 471 44.04 37.97 27.63
CA VAL A 471 44.71 36.90 28.41
C VAL A 471 46.23 37.11 28.45
N ILE A 472 46.81 37.68 27.39
CA ILE A 472 48.25 37.96 27.27
C ILE A 472 48.49 39.36 26.72
N THR A 473 49.66 39.93 27.04
CA THR A 473 50.13 41.24 26.53
C THR A 473 51.52 41.17 25.86
N MET A 474 52.12 39.98 25.81
CA MET A 474 53.43 39.75 25.20
C MET A 474 53.37 39.81 23.67
N SER A 475 54.52 40.04 23.03
CA SER A 475 54.60 40.06 21.57
C SER A 475 54.38 38.67 20.97
N ALA A 476 53.87 38.61 19.73
CA ALA A 476 53.74 37.35 18.99
C ALA A 476 55.10 36.63 18.83
N SER A 477 56.19 37.41 18.72
CA SER A 477 57.56 36.90 18.65
C SER A 477 57.95 36.18 19.94
N ASP A 478 57.74 36.79 21.12
CA ASP A 478 58.06 36.15 22.40
C ASP A 478 57.15 34.94 22.67
N PHE A 479 55.89 35.03 22.25
CA PHE A 479 54.92 33.96 22.35
C PHE A 479 55.32 32.72 21.54
N MET A 480 55.82 32.92 20.32
CA MET A 480 56.15 31.85 19.39
C MET A 480 57.60 31.35 19.55
N HIS A 481 58.56 32.27 19.61
CA HIS A 481 59.99 31.98 19.54
C HIS A 481 60.69 31.99 20.91
N GLY A 482 60.15 32.76 21.87
CA GLY A 482 60.72 32.98 23.20
C GLY A 482 61.37 34.36 23.34
N ALA A 483 61.57 34.79 24.59
CA ALA A 483 62.02 36.13 24.92
C ALA A 483 63.31 36.52 24.15
N GLY A 484 63.22 37.57 23.33
CA GLY A 484 64.35 38.12 22.56
C GLY A 484 64.79 37.27 21.34
N LYS A 485 64.00 36.27 20.94
CA LYS A 485 64.24 35.44 19.75
C LYS A 485 63.29 35.83 18.61
N THR A 486 63.76 35.66 17.37
CA THR A 486 62.99 35.94 16.15
C THR A 486 62.80 34.69 15.26
N SER A 487 63.17 33.51 15.75
CA SER A 487 63.03 32.23 15.05
C SER A 487 63.05 31.04 16.02
N GLY A 488 62.60 29.87 15.56
CA GLY A 488 62.41 28.67 16.39
C GLY A 488 61.02 28.60 17.04
N PHE A 489 60.67 27.54 17.77
CA PHE A 489 59.34 27.42 18.39
C PHE A 489 59.43 27.10 19.88
N ASP A 490 60.26 27.86 20.59
CA ASP A 490 60.56 27.72 22.03
C ASP A 490 59.99 28.89 22.84
N GLY A 491 58.86 29.42 22.38
CA GLY A 491 58.13 30.49 23.04
C GLY A 491 57.17 30.03 24.13
N SER A 492 56.50 30.99 24.74
CA SER A 492 55.61 30.80 25.88
C SER A 492 54.24 30.20 25.54
N TYR A 493 53.90 29.98 24.26
CA TYR A 493 52.62 29.38 23.84
C TYR A 493 52.25 28.11 24.61
N ASN A 494 53.26 27.31 24.99
CA ASN A 494 53.04 26.06 25.72
C ASN A 494 52.54 26.28 27.16
N ASN A 495 52.73 27.47 27.74
CA ASN A 495 52.15 27.83 29.03
C ASN A 495 50.64 28.12 28.94
N HIS A 496 50.13 28.33 27.72
CA HIS A 496 48.75 28.72 27.43
C HIS A 496 47.89 27.56 26.90
N MET A 497 48.38 26.31 26.99
CA MET A 497 47.58 25.14 26.59
C MET A 497 46.35 24.93 27.50
N ALA A 498 46.43 25.36 28.76
CA ALA A 498 45.29 25.40 29.67
C ALA A 498 44.20 26.34 29.15
N ASP A 499 44.60 27.49 28.59
CA ASP A 499 43.70 28.48 28.00
C ASP A 499 43.08 27.93 26.71
N LEU A 500 43.88 27.30 25.84
CA LEU A 500 43.38 26.62 24.62
C LEU A 500 42.29 25.60 24.96
N ARG A 501 42.49 24.81 26.02
CA ARG A 501 41.50 23.85 26.50
C ARG A 501 40.25 24.54 27.04
N ALA A 502 40.41 25.44 28.01
CA ALA A 502 39.29 26.09 28.69
C ALA A 502 38.37 26.85 27.72
N LEU A 503 38.94 27.46 26.68
CA LEU A 503 38.19 28.20 25.68
C LEU A 503 37.39 27.25 24.76
N ASN A 504 37.84 26.01 24.56
CA ASN A 504 37.25 25.04 23.63
C ASN A 504 36.42 23.92 24.29
N ASP A 505 36.31 23.92 25.62
CA ASP A 505 35.43 23.01 26.36
C ASP A 505 33.96 23.44 26.18
N LYS A 506 33.23 22.67 25.37
CA LYS A 506 31.82 22.95 25.03
C LYS A 506 30.87 22.90 26.24
N THR A 507 31.30 22.32 27.36
CA THR A 507 30.51 22.28 28.60
C THR A 507 30.65 23.54 29.44
N ILE A 508 31.76 24.28 29.26
CA ILE A 508 32.07 25.51 30.01
C ILE A 508 31.79 26.75 29.17
N ASN A 509 31.98 26.68 27.84
CA ASN A 509 31.70 27.77 26.91
C ASN A 509 30.80 27.28 25.75
N PRO A 510 29.48 27.58 25.78
CA PRO A 510 28.54 27.15 24.75
C PRO A 510 28.74 27.87 23.41
N GLU A 511 29.37 29.05 23.40
CA GLU A 511 29.91 29.70 22.20
C GLU A 511 31.33 29.15 21.97
N GLY A 512 31.44 27.95 21.38
CA GLY A 512 32.72 27.24 21.23
C GLY A 512 33.90 28.17 20.93
N GLY A 513 34.99 28.07 21.69
CA GLY A 513 36.12 29.01 21.59
C GLY A 513 37.05 28.76 20.40
N PHE A 514 38.33 29.07 20.54
CA PHE A 514 39.31 29.19 19.44
C PHE A 514 39.09 28.22 18.28
N VAL A 515 39.23 26.90 18.43
CA VAL A 515 39.13 25.96 17.28
C VAL A 515 37.69 25.65 16.85
N ASN A 516 36.69 26.06 17.62
CA ASN A 516 35.28 25.83 17.31
C ASN A 516 34.62 27.05 16.64
N GLN A 517 35.28 28.20 16.60
CA GLN A 517 34.80 29.39 15.88
C GLN A 517 35.01 29.22 14.37
N ALA A 518 34.03 29.63 13.57
CA ALA A 518 34.06 29.48 12.11
C ALA A 518 35.34 30.06 11.47
N GLN A 519 35.86 31.18 11.99
CA GLN A 519 37.08 31.82 11.52
C GLN A 519 38.38 31.04 11.81
N TYR A 520 38.34 30.06 12.73
CA TYR A 520 39.52 29.31 13.22
C TYR A 520 39.32 27.78 13.19
N ASN A 521 38.18 27.31 12.66
CA ASN A 521 37.83 25.88 12.58
C ASN A 521 38.79 25.06 11.71
N LYS A 522 39.62 25.71 10.90
CA LYS A 522 40.70 25.10 10.12
C LYS A 522 41.71 24.33 10.97
N TRP A 523 41.78 24.59 12.28
CA TRP A 523 42.70 23.93 13.20
C TRP A 523 42.16 22.62 13.79
N VAL A 524 40.88 22.30 13.63
CA VAL A 524 40.27 21.05 14.16
C VAL A 524 41.04 19.80 13.71
N PRO A 525 41.40 19.61 12.42
CA PRO A 525 42.15 18.43 12.00
C PRO A 525 43.54 18.31 12.64
N LEU A 526 44.20 19.44 12.92
CA LEU A 526 45.48 19.45 13.62
C LEU A 526 45.30 18.96 15.06
N ILE A 527 44.23 19.38 15.73
CA ILE A 527 44.00 18.98 17.11
C ILE A 527 43.51 17.52 17.22
N ASP A 528 42.64 17.07 16.32
CA ASP A 528 42.20 15.67 16.28
C ASP A 528 43.38 14.72 16.04
N LEU A 529 44.32 15.13 15.18
CA LEU A 529 45.58 14.40 14.98
C LEU A 529 46.40 14.31 16.27
N MET A 530 46.45 15.39 17.07
CA MET A 530 47.16 15.39 18.36
C MET A 530 46.48 14.49 19.39
N ASP A 531 45.15 14.44 19.41
CA ASP A 531 44.39 13.57 20.30
C ASP A 531 44.55 12.09 19.95
N GLU A 532 44.59 11.77 18.67
CA GLU A 532 44.86 10.41 18.22
C GLU A 532 46.29 9.96 18.56
N PHE A 533 47.28 10.88 18.51
CA PHE A 533 48.64 10.57 18.97
C PHE A 533 48.67 10.20 20.45
N VAL A 534 47.88 10.87 21.29
CA VAL A 534 47.76 10.51 22.69
C VAL A 534 47.29 9.07 22.82
N GLY A 535 46.19 8.72 22.14
CA GLY A 535 45.61 7.37 22.18
C GLY A 535 46.51 6.28 21.61
N LYS A 536 47.37 6.58 20.63
CA LYS A 536 48.32 5.58 20.09
C LYS A 536 49.54 5.36 20.98
N VAL A 537 50.05 6.42 21.63
CA VAL A 537 51.16 6.29 22.58
C VAL A 537 50.70 5.58 23.85
N ASN A 538 49.48 5.86 24.29
CA ASN A 538 48.85 5.15 25.40
C ASN A 538 47.33 5.07 25.16
N PRO A 539 46.78 3.88 24.84
CA PRO A 539 45.35 3.69 24.61
C PRO A 539 44.47 4.13 25.79
N GLU A 540 44.97 4.04 27.01
CA GLU A 540 44.24 4.48 28.23
C GLU A 540 44.07 6.01 28.29
N GLN A 541 44.83 6.76 27.48
CA GLN A 541 44.79 8.22 27.42
C GLN A 541 44.07 8.74 26.16
N ALA A 542 43.42 7.88 25.36
CA ALA A 542 42.69 8.33 24.18
C ALA A 542 41.59 9.35 24.55
N GLY A 543 41.53 10.49 23.87
CA GLY A 543 40.63 11.60 24.22
C GLY A 543 41.18 12.57 25.27
N GLU A 544 42.31 12.24 25.92
CA GLU A 544 42.89 13.09 26.99
C GLU A 544 43.69 14.30 26.47
N PHE A 545 43.86 14.49 25.16
CA PHE A 545 44.47 15.74 24.67
C PHE A 545 43.64 16.95 25.08
N TRP A 546 42.32 16.79 25.09
CA TRP A 546 41.40 17.78 25.64
C TRP A 546 41.20 17.64 27.15
N GLY A 547 41.44 16.47 27.72
CA GLY A 547 41.19 16.15 29.13
C GLY A 547 42.28 16.60 30.11
N SER A 548 43.53 16.73 29.67
CA SER A 548 44.69 16.93 30.57
C SER A 548 45.71 17.94 30.03
N ASN A 549 45.96 19.01 30.78
CA ASN A 549 47.00 20.00 30.47
C ASN A 549 48.39 19.36 30.36
N TRP A 550 48.65 18.33 31.18
CA TRP A 550 49.91 17.61 31.14
C TRP A 550 50.05 16.80 29.85
N THR A 551 48.99 16.09 29.45
CA THR A 551 48.97 15.25 28.25
C THR A 551 49.06 16.08 26.97
N ALA A 552 48.31 17.18 26.89
CA ALA A 552 48.37 18.15 25.79
C ALA A 552 49.77 18.76 25.63
N ASN A 553 50.37 19.23 26.73
CA ASN A 553 51.72 19.79 26.75
C ASN A 553 52.78 18.74 26.34
N ALA A 554 52.62 17.52 26.82
CA ALA A 554 53.55 16.42 26.56
C ALA A 554 53.54 15.94 25.10
N ARG A 555 52.60 16.39 24.25
CA ARG A 555 52.50 16.00 22.84
C ARG A 555 52.58 17.17 21.87
N MET A 556 51.94 18.30 22.18
CA MET A 556 52.00 19.51 21.36
C MET A 556 53.43 20.07 21.30
N LYS A 557 54.14 20.15 22.44
CA LYS A 557 55.50 20.69 22.48
C LYS A 557 56.50 19.89 21.64
N PRO A 558 56.59 18.54 21.76
CA PRO A 558 57.44 17.76 20.86
C PRO A 558 57.07 17.90 19.38
N PHE A 559 55.77 17.91 19.08
CA PHE A 559 55.27 18.12 17.73
C PHE A 559 55.64 19.48 17.16
N VAL A 560 55.71 20.54 17.98
CA VAL A 560 56.09 21.93 17.64
C VAL A 560 57.60 22.19 17.70
N MET A 561 58.37 21.41 18.46
CA MET A 561 59.83 21.55 18.59
C MET A 561 60.66 20.62 17.70
N LYS A 562 60.05 19.72 16.94
CA LYS A 562 60.72 18.69 16.12
C LYS A 562 61.52 17.71 16.97
N THR A 563 61.08 17.44 18.21
CA THR A 563 61.70 16.40 19.04
C THR A 563 60.94 15.07 18.87
N PRO A 564 61.61 13.92 19.01
CA PRO A 564 60.98 12.61 18.83
C PRO A 564 59.74 12.44 19.71
N ILE A 565 58.62 12.07 19.10
CA ILE A 565 57.31 11.94 19.75
C ILE A 565 57.15 10.50 20.27
N GLY A 566 57.92 10.12 21.30
CA GLY A 566 57.74 8.85 22.02
C GLY A 566 57.72 7.57 21.16
N GLN A 567 57.09 6.51 21.67
CA GLN A 567 57.12 5.11 21.17
C GLN A 567 56.47 4.86 19.79
N VAL A 568 56.05 5.90 19.06
CA VAL A 568 55.44 5.74 17.73
C VAL A 568 56.55 5.47 16.70
N GLN A 569 56.48 4.33 16.01
CA GLN A 569 57.52 3.91 15.06
C GLN A 569 57.12 4.27 13.62
N ALA A 570 58.13 4.45 12.76
CA ALA A 570 57.90 4.58 11.33
C ALA A 570 57.21 3.30 10.81
N GLY A 571 55.94 3.43 10.38
CA GLY A 571 55.12 2.30 9.93
C GLY A 571 53.80 2.12 10.68
N ASP A 572 53.61 2.76 11.84
CA ASP A 572 52.30 2.81 12.49
C ASP A 572 51.30 3.58 11.62
N GLU A 573 50.05 3.11 11.51
CA GLU A 573 48.99 3.71 10.66
C GLU A 573 48.74 5.20 10.95
N ILE A 574 49.00 5.65 12.18
CA ILE A 574 48.90 7.08 12.54
C ILE A 574 50.09 7.88 12.00
N TYR A 575 51.27 7.26 11.94
CA TYR A 575 52.49 7.88 11.44
C TYR A 575 52.39 8.10 9.93
N THR A 576 51.76 7.18 9.19
CA THR A 576 51.52 7.30 7.74
C THR A 576 50.48 8.36 7.37
N ARG A 577 49.63 8.78 8.31
CA ARG A 577 48.65 9.88 8.15
C ARG A 577 49.24 11.27 8.33
N ILE A 578 50.41 11.38 8.94
CA ILE A 578 51.23 12.59 8.87
C ILE A 578 51.82 12.64 7.46
N PRO A 579 51.66 13.69 6.66
CA PRO A 579 52.41 13.82 5.41
C PRO A 579 53.92 13.64 5.64
N THR A 580 54.62 12.88 4.80
CA THR A 580 56.06 12.59 4.95
C THR A 580 56.91 13.87 5.06
N ALA A 581 56.46 14.96 4.43
CA ALA A 581 57.05 16.31 4.52
C ALA A 581 56.99 16.95 5.94
N LEU A 582 56.08 16.49 6.80
CA LEU A 582 55.96 16.86 8.20
C LEU A 582 56.69 15.86 9.13
N GLN A 583 57.10 14.70 8.61
CA GLN A 583 57.82 13.66 9.34
C GLN A 583 59.36 13.85 9.28
N SER A 584 59.89 14.38 8.18
CA SER A 584 61.32 14.67 8.03
C SER A 584 61.61 15.69 6.92
N GLY A 585 62.07 16.90 7.28
CA GLY A 585 63.05 17.73 6.55
C GLY A 585 62.88 18.15 5.07
N GLY A 586 61.89 17.69 4.30
CA GLY A 586 61.80 17.97 2.85
C GLY A 586 60.42 18.50 2.42
N GLY A 587 60.39 19.62 1.70
CA GLY A 587 59.18 20.32 1.26
C GLY A 587 58.20 19.45 0.46
N GLY A 588 56.91 19.54 0.82
CA GLY A 588 55.84 18.72 0.25
C GLY A 588 55.15 19.36 -0.95
N THR A 589 54.87 18.55 -1.96
CA THR A 589 53.84 18.80 -2.99
C THR A 589 52.43 18.53 -2.44
N PRO A 590 51.36 19.08 -3.06
CA PRO A 590 49.99 19.09 -2.54
C PRO A 590 49.37 17.69 -2.31
N ILE A 591 48.37 17.60 -1.41
CA ILE A 591 47.46 16.45 -1.31
C ILE A 591 46.60 16.43 -2.57
N THR A 592 47.00 15.66 -3.57
CA THR A 592 46.14 15.41 -4.74
C THR A 592 45.07 14.40 -4.33
N PRO A 593 43.77 14.72 -4.43
CA PRO A 593 42.71 13.76 -4.13
C PRO A 593 42.88 12.52 -5.04
N PRO A 594 42.63 11.30 -4.53
CA PRO A 594 42.81 10.09 -5.32
C PRO A 594 41.84 10.13 -6.50
N SER A 595 42.35 10.10 -7.72
CA SER A 595 41.53 10.12 -8.93
C SER A 595 41.20 8.71 -9.44
N LYS A 596 41.83 7.69 -8.85
CA LYS A 596 41.79 6.29 -9.28
C LYS A 596 41.91 5.37 -8.07
N TYR A 597 41.35 4.16 -8.18
CA TYR A 597 41.50 3.09 -7.21
C TYR A 597 41.33 1.71 -7.84
N THR A 598 41.77 0.67 -7.15
CA THR A 598 41.56 -0.73 -7.50
C THR A 598 40.83 -1.48 -6.39
N PRO A 599 40.14 -2.60 -6.67
CA PRO A 599 39.53 -3.43 -5.63
C PRO A 599 40.53 -4.01 -4.62
N ALA A 600 41.82 -4.06 -4.97
CA ALA A 600 42.88 -4.53 -4.09
C ALA A 600 43.28 -3.50 -3.01
N ASP A 601 42.99 -2.22 -3.24
CA ASP A 601 43.33 -1.13 -2.33
C ASP A 601 42.60 -1.30 -0.98
N ASN A 602 43.26 -0.93 0.12
CA ASN A 602 42.60 -0.84 1.42
C ASN A 602 41.58 0.33 1.42
N ASP A 603 40.76 0.45 2.46
CA ASP A 603 39.77 1.52 2.60
C ASP A 603 40.38 2.90 2.31
N ILE A 604 39.85 3.61 1.32
CA ILE A 604 40.28 4.96 0.91
C ILE A 604 39.38 5.98 1.60
N THR A 605 39.93 6.74 2.55
CA THR A 605 39.19 7.85 3.18
C THR A 605 39.08 9.03 2.22
N LEU A 606 37.88 9.61 2.11
CA LEU A 606 37.62 10.70 1.17
C LEU A 606 38.11 12.05 1.73
N PRO A 607 38.80 12.87 0.92
CA PRO A 607 39.27 14.18 1.34
C PRO A 607 38.13 15.19 1.53
N VAL A 608 38.32 16.18 2.39
CA VAL A 608 37.31 17.21 2.70
C VAL A 608 37.58 18.48 1.86
N PRO A 609 36.61 18.90 1.01
CA PRO A 609 36.72 20.14 0.25
C PRO A 609 36.27 21.33 1.08
N VAL A 610 36.63 22.55 0.67
CA VAL A 610 36.28 23.81 1.35
C VAL A 610 35.40 24.68 0.47
N LYS A 611 34.45 25.40 1.08
CA LYS A 611 33.66 26.44 0.42
C LYS A 611 33.53 27.61 1.41
N ASP A 612 33.81 28.82 0.93
CA ASP A 612 33.83 30.00 1.81
C ASP A 612 32.46 30.22 2.45
N GLY A 613 32.42 30.46 3.76
CA GLY A 613 31.18 30.67 4.53
C GLY A 613 30.27 29.46 4.76
N ASP A 614 30.38 28.38 3.98
CA ASP A 614 29.46 27.24 4.05
C ASP A 614 30.15 25.96 4.58
N PRO A 615 29.81 25.46 5.79
CA PRO A 615 30.40 24.24 6.35
C PRO A 615 30.16 23.00 5.47
N PHE A 616 31.20 22.20 5.23
CA PHE A 616 31.07 20.92 4.53
C PHE A 616 30.30 19.89 5.38
N ILE A 617 29.27 19.30 4.78
CA ILE A 617 28.37 18.34 5.44
C ILE A 617 28.72 16.90 5.09
N GLY A 618 29.17 16.61 3.86
CA GLY A 618 29.55 15.26 3.44
C GLY A 618 29.56 15.04 1.93
N TRP A 619 30.07 13.88 1.51
CA TRP A 619 30.00 13.39 0.13
C TRP A 619 28.76 12.54 -0.09
N TYR A 620 28.17 12.67 -1.27
CA TYR A 620 27.04 11.87 -1.74
C TYR A 620 27.32 11.36 -3.15
N ASP A 621 26.74 10.24 -3.54
CA ASP A 621 26.86 9.67 -4.90
C ASP A 621 25.87 10.27 -5.91
N ASN A 622 25.00 11.19 -5.46
CA ASN A 622 23.98 11.83 -6.26
C ASN A 622 23.90 13.35 -6.00
N PRO A 623 23.54 14.15 -7.02
CA PRO A 623 23.46 15.61 -6.89
C PRO A 623 22.30 16.09 -6.01
N ALA A 624 21.32 15.23 -5.70
CA ALA A 624 20.20 15.55 -4.80
C ALA A 624 20.55 15.35 -3.30
N TYR A 625 21.75 14.86 -2.99
CA TYR A 625 22.24 14.57 -1.65
C TYR A 625 21.35 13.64 -0.82
N GLN A 626 20.71 12.67 -1.47
CA GLN A 626 19.89 11.65 -0.83
C GLN A 626 20.77 10.47 -0.35
N GLY A 627 20.33 9.77 0.70
CA GLY A 627 21.06 8.62 1.25
C GLY A 627 22.10 8.96 2.32
N GLU A 628 22.91 7.97 2.70
CA GLU A 628 23.95 8.13 3.72
C GLU A 628 25.18 8.86 3.18
N LYS A 629 25.87 9.62 4.04
CA LYS A 629 27.12 10.29 3.68
C LYS A 629 28.23 9.27 3.43
N ILE A 630 28.98 9.46 2.36
CA ILE A 630 30.12 8.61 2.01
C ILE A 630 31.37 9.19 2.65
N THR A 631 32.03 8.44 3.52
CA THR A 631 33.27 8.85 4.20
C THR A 631 34.50 8.12 3.67
N LYS A 632 34.29 6.94 3.07
CA LYS A 632 35.35 6.09 2.52
C LYS A 632 34.88 5.24 1.35
N ILE A 633 35.79 4.89 0.46
CA ILE A 633 35.63 3.80 -0.51
C ILE A 633 36.23 2.55 0.14
N LEU A 634 35.40 1.54 0.40
CA LEU A 634 35.82 0.31 1.07
C LEU A 634 36.69 -0.57 0.17
N LYS A 635 37.60 -1.33 0.77
CA LYS A 635 38.34 -2.40 0.08
C LYS A 635 37.39 -3.34 -0.67
N GLY A 636 37.75 -3.71 -1.90
CA GLY A 636 36.91 -4.54 -2.77
C GLY A 636 35.81 -3.79 -3.52
N SER A 637 35.69 -2.46 -3.34
CA SER A 637 34.76 -1.64 -4.14
C SER A 637 35.08 -1.76 -5.63
N THR A 638 34.04 -1.69 -6.46
CA THR A 638 34.18 -1.71 -7.94
C THR A 638 33.37 -0.57 -8.57
N GLY A 639 33.69 -0.25 -9.83
CA GLY A 639 33.01 0.76 -10.63
C GLY A 639 33.52 2.19 -10.43
N ASN A 640 33.41 3.02 -11.46
CA ASN A 640 33.76 4.44 -11.35
C ASN A 640 32.87 5.14 -10.31
N LYS A 641 33.45 6.01 -9.48
CA LYS A 641 32.73 6.78 -8.45
C LYS A 641 32.60 8.23 -8.90
N VAL A 642 31.39 8.78 -8.76
CA VAL A 642 31.14 10.22 -8.89
C VAL A 642 30.58 10.70 -7.56
N LEU A 643 31.25 11.67 -6.94
CA LEU A 643 30.95 12.13 -5.59
C LEU A 643 30.65 13.63 -5.60
N TYR A 644 29.58 14.04 -4.93
CA TYR A 644 29.07 15.41 -4.85
C TYR A 644 29.25 15.95 -3.44
N ALA A 645 29.93 17.09 -3.30
CA ALA A 645 30.12 17.76 -2.03
C ALA A 645 28.84 18.52 -1.62
N ARG A 646 28.36 18.30 -0.40
CA ARG A 646 27.26 19.09 0.18
C ARG A 646 27.81 20.08 1.21
N TYR A 647 27.30 21.31 1.16
CA TYR A 647 27.60 22.35 2.15
C TYR A 647 26.31 22.87 2.79
N GLN A 648 26.41 23.34 4.03
CA GLN A 648 25.33 24.04 4.72
C GLN A 648 25.40 25.52 4.34
N SER A 649 24.49 25.96 3.47
CA SER A 649 24.44 27.35 3.02
C SER A 649 24.10 28.27 4.19
N THR A 650 24.88 29.34 4.36
CA THR A 650 24.62 30.42 5.34
C THR A 650 23.76 31.55 4.76
N GLU A 651 23.41 31.50 3.47
CA GLU A 651 22.42 32.41 2.89
C GLU A 651 21.01 31.99 3.29
N VAL A 652 20.34 32.87 4.04
CA VAL A 652 18.89 32.79 4.26
C VAL A 652 18.21 33.10 2.90
N PRO A 653 17.49 32.16 2.27
CA PRO A 653 16.77 32.49 1.04
C PRO A 653 15.60 33.41 1.40
N GLU A 654 15.46 34.52 0.66
CA GLU A 654 14.31 35.41 0.77
C GLU A 654 12.97 34.69 0.53
N PRO A 655 11.87 35.13 1.15
CA PRO A 655 10.58 34.47 1.03
C PRO A 655 10.06 34.49 -0.41
N ALA A 656 9.60 33.33 -0.87
CA ALA A 656 9.00 33.16 -2.20
C ALA A 656 7.81 34.11 -2.41
N VAL A 657 7.87 34.90 -3.49
CA VAL A 657 6.81 35.85 -3.87
C VAL A 657 5.57 35.08 -4.33
N GLU A 658 4.46 35.25 -3.61
CA GLU A 658 3.17 34.62 -3.88
C GLU A 658 2.29 35.51 -4.78
N TYR A 659 1.71 34.94 -5.83
CA TYR A 659 0.80 35.59 -6.78
C TYR A 659 -0.63 35.12 -6.56
N THR A 660 -1.63 35.97 -6.82
CA THR A 660 -3.06 35.65 -6.63
C THR A 660 -3.75 35.22 -7.93
N ILE A 661 -4.74 34.33 -7.82
CA ILE A 661 -5.65 33.90 -8.89
C ILE A 661 -7.06 34.38 -8.56
N THR A 662 -7.72 35.05 -9.50
CA THR A 662 -9.09 35.56 -9.35
C THR A 662 -9.99 35.00 -10.44
N PHE A 663 -11.16 34.47 -10.08
CA PHE A 663 -12.16 33.98 -11.04
C PHE A 663 -13.39 34.88 -11.05
N ASN A 664 -13.75 35.36 -12.24
CA ASN A 664 -15.03 35.99 -12.52
C ASN A 664 -15.94 35.00 -13.25
N LEU A 665 -16.93 34.48 -12.51
CA LEU A 665 -17.79 33.40 -12.97
C LEU A 665 -18.89 33.85 -13.94
N ASN A 666 -19.07 35.14 -14.19
CA ASN A 666 -20.09 35.69 -15.09
C ASN A 666 -21.47 35.02 -14.90
N GLY A 667 -21.92 34.90 -13.64
CA GLY A 667 -23.20 34.32 -13.27
C GLY A 667 -23.20 32.80 -13.00
N GLY A 668 -22.07 32.11 -13.13
CA GLY A 668 -21.91 30.72 -12.71
C GLY A 668 -21.46 30.56 -11.25
N GLN A 669 -21.26 29.30 -10.85
CA GLN A 669 -20.79 28.87 -9.54
C GLN A 669 -19.86 27.66 -9.68
N PHE A 670 -18.85 27.53 -8.82
CA PHE A 670 -18.11 26.27 -8.73
C PHE A 670 -18.99 25.20 -8.09
N VAL A 671 -19.04 24.02 -8.70
CA VAL A 671 -19.81 22.86 -8.23
C VAL A 671 -18.85 21.75 -7.81
N GLY A 672 -19.15 21.07 -6.70
CA GLY A 672 -18.25 20.12 -6.05
C GLY A 672 -17.31 20.80 -5.04
N GLY A 673 -17.15 20.19 -3.86
CA GLY A 673 -16.43 20.75 -2.70
C GLY A 673 -14.90 20.86 -2.84
N GLY A 674 -14.37 21.06 -4.05
CA GLY A 674 -12.95 21.24 -4.29
C GLY A 674 -12.44 22.62 -3.82
N VAL A 675 -11.16 22.67 -3.43
CA VAL A 675 -10.49 23.94 -3.12
C VAL A 675 -10.19 24.67 -4.43
N VAL A 676 -10.81 25.82 -4.63
CA VAL A 676 -10.55 26.69 -5.79
C VAL A 676 -9.17 27.35 -5.60
N PRO A 677 -8.22 27.20 -6.55
CA PRO A 677 -6.89 27.77 -6.41
C PRO A 677 -6.98 29.30 -6.39
N SER A 678 -6.54 29.91 -5.29
CA SER A 678 -6.55 31.37 -5.12
C SER A 678 -5.17 32.00 -5.18
N LYS A 679 -4.09 31.18 -5.17
CA LYS A 679 -2.70 31.63 -5.13
C LYS A 679 -1.74 30.64 -5.80
N TYR A 680 -0.57 31.12 -6.23
CA TYR A 680 0.51 30.31 -6.79
C TYR A 680 1.88 31.01 -6.71
N GLN A 681 2.98 30.27 -6.89
CA GLN A 681 4.37 30.76 -6.97
C GLN A 681 4.98 30.40 -8.34
N SER A 682 6.09 31.04 -8.72
CA SER A 682 6.70 30.80 -10.04
C SER A 682 7.23 29.38 -10.24
N ASP A 683 7.61 28.71 -9.16
CA ASP A 683 8.05 27.32 -9.14
C ASP A 683 6.91 26.31 -8.94
N SER A 684 5.66 26.78 -8.71
CA SER A 684 4.50 25.91 -8.59
C SER A 684 4.33 25.05 -9.84
N PRO A 685 3.96 23.75 -9.69
CA PRO A 685 3.62 22.91 -10.84
C PRO A 685 2.43 23.51 -11.61
N ALA A 686 2.24 23.07 -12.85
CA ALA A 686 1.14 23.59 -13.68
C ALA A 686 -0.22 23.40 -12.99
N ILE A 687 -1.02 24.46 -12.94
CA ILE A 687 -2.33 24.49 -12.26
C ILE A 687 -3.43 24.43 -13.30
N ASN A 688 -4.20 23.34 -13.34
CA ASN A 688 -5.39 23.24 -14.18
C ASN A 688 -6.52 24.13 -13.62
N LEU A 689 -7.21 24.86 -14.49
CA LEU A 689 -8.28 25.76 -14.08
C LEU A 689 -9.59 24.98 -13.86
N PRO A 690 -10.31 25.21 -12.75
CA PRO A 690 -11.56 24.52 -12.44
C PRO A 690 -12.67 24.87 -13.42
N ILE A 691 -13.57 23.92 -13.71
CA ILE A 691 -14.74 24.14 -14.58
C ILE A 691 -15.93 24.57 -13.70
N PRO A 692 -16.47 25.78 -13.86
CA PRO A 692 -17.68 26.20 -13.15
C PRO A 692 -18.95 25.71 -13.85
N ALA A 693 -20.10 25.80 -13.18
CA ALA A 693 -21.42 25.53 -13.75
C ALA A 693 -22.35 26.76 -13.65
N ARG A 694 -23.25 26.91 -14.62
CA ARG A 694 -24.30 27.95 -14.62
C ARG A 694 -25.60 27.33 -15.13
N ASN A 695 -26.68 27.49 -14.38
CA ASN A 695 -27.96 26.84 -14.71
C ASN A 695 -28.52 27.34 -16.05
N GLY A 696 -28.77 26.43 -17.01
CA GLY A 696 -29.28 26.73 -18.35
C GLY A 696 -28.21 27.21 -19.35
N TYR A 697 -26.93 27.07 -19.03
CA TYR A 697 -25.81 27.48 -19.87
C TYR A 697 -24.67 26.46 -19.87
N GLU A 698 -24.07 26.20 -21.04
CA GLU A 698 -22.85 25.40 -21.21
C GLU A 698 -21.59 26.26 -20.96
N PHE A 699 -20.61 25.72 -20.23
CA PHE A 699 -19.32 26.40 -20.01
C PHE A 699 -18.43 26.26 -21.25
N VAL A 700 -18.14 27.38 -21.91
CA VAL A 700 -17.35 27.42 -23.15
C VAL A 700 -15.84 27.48 -22.87
N GLY A 701 -15.41 28.01 -21.71
CA GLY A 701 -14.00 28.13 -21.35
C GLY A 701 -13.64 29.39 -20.56
N TRP A 702 -12.41 29.44 -20.04
CA TRP A 702 -11.82 30.61 -19.40
C TRP A 702 -11.10 31.52 -20.38
N TYR A 703 -11.21 32.83 -20.13
CA TYR A 703 -10.54 33.88 -20.87
C TYR A 703 -9.84 34.83 -19.88
N ASP A 704 -8.74 35.46 -20.27
CA ASP A 704 -7.99 36.42 -19.44
C ASP A 704 -8.56 37.85 -19.48
N ASN A 705 -9.67 38.05 -20.20
CA ASN A 705 -10.28 39.36 -20.41
C ASN A 705 -11.82 39.30 -20.35
N ALA A 706 -12.42 40.39 -19.87
CA ALA A 706 -13.88 40.51 -19.74
C ALA A 706 -14.63 40.52 -21.09
N GLN A 707 -13.93 40.72 -22.21
CA GLN A 707 -14.53 40.68 -23.55
C GLN A 707 -14.68 39.25 -24.10
N LEU A 708 -14.20 38.24 -23.36
CA LEU A 708 -14.31 36.81 -23.68
C LEU A 708 -13.81 36.49 -25.10
N SER A 709 -12.66 37.10 -25.44
CA SER A 709 -12.00 37.03 -26.75
C SER A 709 -10.62 36.39 -26.63
N GLY A 710 -10.15 35.73 -27.70
CA GLY A 710 -8.86 35.03 -27.71
C GLY A 710 -8.98 33.51 -27.53
N SER A 711 -7.89 32.86 -27.13
CA SER A 711 -7.84 31.41 -26.92
C SER A 711 -8.37 31.02 -25.54
N ILE A 712 -8.96 29.82 -25.46
CA ILE A 712 -9.41 29.24 -24.19
C ILE A 712 -8.19 28.89 -23.33
N ILE A 713 -8.26 29.22 -22.05
CA ILE A 713 -7.22 28.94 -21.06
C ILE A 713 -7.68 27.76 -20.20
N SER A 714 -6.91 26.67 -20.18
CA SER A 714 -7.21 25.49 -19.37
C SER A 714 -6.25 25.32 -18.18
N ALA A 715 -5.10 25.99 -18.16
CA ALA A 715 -4.11 25.89 -17.10
C ALA A 715 -3.19 27.12 -16.97
N ILE A 716 -2.55 27.26 -15.81
CA ILE A 716 -1.41 28.14 -15.55
C ILE A 716 -0.13 27.28 -15.61
N PRO A 717 0.76 27.44 -16.61
CA PRO A 717 2.00 26.66 -16.70
C PRO A 717 3.00 26.98 -15.58
N GLN A 718 3.84 26.01 -15.21
CA GLN A 718 4.99 26.24 -14.32
C GLN A 718 5.92 27.33 -14.89
N GLY A 719 6.48 28.18 -14.04
CA GLY A 719 7.26 29.35 -14.44
C GLY A 719 6.43 30.61 -14.70
N SER A 720 5.09 30.52 -14.61
CA SER A 720 4.23 31.70 -14.71
C SER A 720 4.48 32.69 -13.58
N SER A 721 4.30 33.98 -13.84
CA SER A 721 4.43 35.04 -12.84
C SER A 721 3.29 36.07 -12.94
N GLY A 722 3.07 36.79 -11.83
CA GLY A 722 2.09 37.87 -11.71
C GLY A 722 0.67 37.39 -11.39
N ASN A 723 -0.15 38.28 -10.83
CA ASN A 723 -1.55 37.97 -10.51
C ASN A 723 -2.36 37.64 -11.78
N LYS A 724 -3.26 36.66 -11.70
CA LYS A 724 -4.11 36.22 -12.81
C LYS A 724 -5.59 36.47 -12.53
N VAL A 725 -6.33 36.87 -13.56
CA VAL A 725 -7.79 37.04 -13.52
C VAL A 725 -8.39 36.30 -14.71
N PHE A 726 -9.37 35.43 -14.46
CA PHE A 726 -10.05 34.63 -15.47
C PHE A 726 -11.55 34.91 -15.51
N TYR A 727 -12.14 34.94 -16.70
CA TYR A 727 -13.55 35.22 -16.96
C TYR A 727 -14.21 34.03 -17.64
N ALA A 728 -15.30 33.53 -17.07
CA ALA A 728 -16.04 32.39 -17.61
C ALA A 728 -16.92 32.80 -18.80
N LYS A 729 -16.87 32.04 -19.90
CA LYS A 729 -17.80 32.19 -21.03
C LYS A 729 -18.88 31.11 -21.01
N TRP A 730 -20.10 31.52 -21.35
CA TRP A 730 -21.30 30.69 -21.29
C TRP A 730 -22.04 30.70 -22.63
N ALA A 731 -22.60 29.57 -23.04
CA ALA A 731 -23.52 29.45 -24.17
C ALA A 731 -24.90 28.99 -23.67
N GLU A 732 -26.00 29.51 -24.21
CA GLU A 732 -27.35 29.08 -23.81
C GLU A 732 -27.65 27.65 -24.28
N GLU A 733 -28.22 26.84 -23.38
CA GLU A 733 -28.45 25.41 -23.60
C GLU A 733 -29.79 25.13 -24.29
N THR A 734 -29.81 24.23 -25.28
CA THR A 734 -31.06 23.67 -25.83
C THR A 734 -31.65 22.62 -24.90
N ALA A 735 -32.98 22.48 -24.83
CA ALA A 735 -33.66 21.64 -23.83
C ALA A 735 -33.19 20.17 -23.80
N LEU A 736 -32.33 19.83 -22.83
CA LEU A 736 -31.85 18.48 -22.56
C LEU A 736 -32.88 17.62 -21.82
N THR A 737 -32.92 16.34 -22.14
CA THR A 737 -33.65 15.29 -21.41
C THR A 737 -32.98 14.96 -20.08
N ASP A 738 -33.70 14.31 -19.15
CA ASP A 738 -33.13 13.87 -17.87
C ASP A 738 -31.94 12.91 -18.05
N ALA A 739 -31.95 12.10 -19.12
CA ALA A 739 -30.86 11.18 -19.45
C ALA A 739 -29.59 11.91 -19.89
N GLU A 740 -29.72 12.93 -20.73
CA GLU A 740 -28.58 13.76 -21.18
C GLU A 740 -28.00 14.55 -19.99
N LYS A 741 -28.86 15.09 -19.13
CA LYS A 741 -28.42 15.77 -17.89
C LYS A 741 -27.69 14.85 -16.92
N ALA A 742 -28.13 13.59 -16.77
CA ALA A 742 -27.45 12.61 -15.92
C ALA A 742 -26.09 12.21 -16.51
N LEU A 743 -26.00 12.12 -17.85
CA LEU A 743 -24.75 11.84 -18.57
C LEU A 743 -23.75 13.00 -18.46
N ASP A 744 -24.21 14.25 -18.58
CA ASP A 744 -23.35 15.42 -18.40
C ASP A 744 -22.86 15.56 -16.97
N ALA A 745 -23.74 15.32 -15.99
CA ALA A 745 -23.37 15.28 -14.58
C ALA A 745 -22.36 14.15 -14.28
N LYS A 746 -22.47 12.98 -14.92
CA LYS A 746 -21.47 11.89 -14.85
C LYS A 746 -20.13 12.32 -15.45
N ASN A 747 -20.15 12.92 -16.63
CA ASN A 747 -18.93 13.29 -17.35
C ASN A 747 -18.11 14.32 -16.56
N ALA A 748 -18.79 15.27 -15.93
CA ALA A 748 -18.14 16.30 -15.11
C ALA A 748 -17.87 15.92 -13.66
N LEU A 749 -18.42 14.80 -13.18
CA LEU A 749 -18.14 14.32 -11.83
C LEU A 749 -16.68 13.91 -11.73
N ASP A 750 -15.94 14.58 -10.86
CA ASP A 750 -14.55 14.25 -10.55
C ASP A 750 -14.34 14.22 -9.03
N ILE A 751 -13.30 13.52 -8.57
CA ILE A 751 -12.89 13.49 -7.17
C ILE A 751 -11.53 14.14 -7.03
N ASN A 752 -11.45 15.19 -6.20
CA ASN A 752 -10.20 15.87 -5.94
C ASN A 752 -9.50 15.27 -4.74
N LEU A 753 -8.22 14.99 -4.92
CA LEU A 753 -7.34 14.45 -3.90
C LEU A 753 -6.71 15.59 -3.10
N ALA A 754 -6.34 15.30 -1.85
CA ALA A 754 -5.69 16.29 -1.01
C ALA A 754 -4.30 16.66 -1.57
N SER A 755 -3.84 17.90 -1.34
CA SER A 755 -2.52 18.35 -1.80
C SER A 755 -1.41 17.40 -1.32
N GLY A 756 -0.66 16.85 -2.27
CA GLY A 756 0.43 15.89 -2.05
C GLY A 756 0.03 14.41 -2.23
N ASP A 757 -1.26 14.09 -2.33
CA ASP A 757 -1.76 12.74 -2.62
C ASP A 757 -1.97 12.55 -4.14
N THR A 758 -1.96 11.30 -4.57
CA THR A 758 -2.25 10.88 -5.95
C THR A 758 -3.15 9.66 -5.89
N ALA A 759 -3.87 9.34 -6.98
CA ALA A 759 -4.77 8.19 -7.03
C ALA A 759 -4.10 6.85 -6.66
N ASN A 760 -2.76 6.78 -6.70
CA ASN A 760 -1.98 5.60 -6.33
C ASN A 760 -1.31 5.69 -4.94
N ASN A 761 -1.56 6.77 -4.19
CA ASN A 761 -0.95 7.09 -2.91
C ASN A 761 -1.82 8.07 -2.12
N GLU A 762 -2.96 7.60 -1.63
CA GLU A 762 -3.88 8.36 -0.77
C GLU A 762 -3.48 8.22 0.70
N THR A 763 -3.22 9.34 1.35
CA THR A 763 -2.84 9.39 2.77
C THR A 763 -3.80 10.24 3.61
N LYS A 764 -4.71 10.99 2.97
CA LYS A 764 -5.65 11.94 3.58
C LYS A 764 -7.08 11.70 3.12
N ASN A 765 -8.05 12.27 3.85
CA ASN A 765 -9.47 12.16 3.52
C ASN A 765 -9.79 12.72 2.12
N VAL A 766 -10.62 11.98 1.38
CA VAL A 766 -11.14 12.34 0.06
C VAL A 766 -12.45 13.11 0.23
N ILE A 767 -12.71 14.13 -0.59
CA ILE A 767 -13.98 14.87 -0.56
C ILE A 767 -14.92 14.29 -1.61
N LEU A 768 -16.05 13.71 -1.16
CA LEU A 768 -17.04 13.09 -2.03
C LEU A 768 -18.26 14.02 -2.22
N PRO A 769 -18.51 14.56 -3.43
CA PRO A 769 -19.63 15.47 -3.66
C PRO A 769 -20.98 14.74 -3.62
N THR A 770 -21.99 15.35 -2.97
CA THR A 770 -23.36 14.81 -2.88
C THR A 770 -24.35 15.44 -3.86
N SER A 771 -23.88 16.42 -4.65
CA SER A 771 -24.65 17.08 -5.70
C SER A 771 -23.77 17.41 -6.91
N GLY A 772 -24.38 17.46 -8.10
CA GLY A 772 -23.72 17.70 -9.39
C GLY A 772 -24.55 18.57 -10.34
N MET A 773 -24.14 18.63 -11.61
CA MET A 773 -24.82 19.43 -12.64
C MET A 773 -26.30 19.06 -12.82
N HIS A 774 -27.10 20.00 -13.33
CA HIS A 774 -28.54 19.84 -13.58
C HIS A 774 -29.39 19.41 -12.37
N GLY A 775 -28.91 19.69 -11.15
CA GLY A 775 -29.57 19.25 -9.92
C GLY A 775 -29.37 17.76 -9.62
N ALA A 776 -28.30 17.16 -10.17
CA ALA A 776 -27.97 15.78 -9.91
C ALA A 776 -27.74 15.53 -8.41
N VAL A 777 -28.40 14.51 -7.88
CA VAL A 777 -28.13 13.98 -6.53
C VAL A 777 -27.12 12.86 -6.68
N ILE A 778 -26.03 12.91 -5.91
CA ILE A 778 -24.94 11.94 -5.98
C ILE A 778 -24.87 11.16 -4.68
N THR A 779 -24.94 9.84 -4.78
CA THR A 779 -24.72 8.92 -3.66
C THR A 779 -23.50 8.04 -3.90
N TRP A 780 -22.77 7.72 -2.84
CA TRP A 780 -21.49 7.00 -2.93
C TRP A 780 -21.59 5.62 -2.28
N ALA A 781 -20.92 4.65 -2.90
CA ALA A 781 -20.63 3.35 -2.31
C ALA A 781 -19.12 3.11 -2.36
N SER A 782 -18.60 2.38 -1.37
CA SER A 782 -17.21 1.95 -1.31
C SER A 782 -17.15 0.44 -1.20
N ASN A 783 -16.25 -0.20 -1.96
CA ASN A 783 -16.02 -1.64 -1.83
C ASN A 783 -15.12 -2.00 -0.64
N ASN A 784 -14.52 -1.02 0.05
CA ASN A 784 -13.58 -1.25 1.14
C ASN A 784 -13.60 -0.11 2.17
N ALA A 785 -13.61 -0.46 3.46
CA ALA A 785 -13.67 0.51 4.56
C ALA A 785 -12.43 1.42 4.69
N ALA A 786 -11.33 1.11 3.98
CA ALA A 786 -10.16 1.99 3.92
C ALA A 786 -10.49 3.39 3.36
N ILE A 787 -11.56 3.54 2.56
CA ILE A 787 -12.20 4.83 2.28
C ILE A 787 -13.71 4.71 2.51
N SER A 788 -14.25 5.45 3.47
CA SER A 788 -15.69 5.44 3.76
C SER A 788 -16.51 6.20 2.71
N VAL A 789 -17.84 6.04 2.70
CA VAL A 789 -18.77 6.81 1.84
C VAL A 789 -18.84 8.31 2.21
N ALA A 790 -18.27 8.70 3.34
CA ALA A 790 -18.05 10.10 3.72
C ALA A 790 -16.67 10.61 3.27
N GLY A 791 -15.85 9.75 2.63
CA GLY A 791 -14.52 10.07 2.13
C GLY A 791 -13.41 10.02 3.19
N VAL A 792 -13.70 9.54 4.40
CA VAL A 792 -12.66 9.35 5.44
C VAL A 792 -11.73 8.20 5.06
N VAL A 793 -10.41 8.46 5.07
CA VAL A 793 -9.37 7.48 4.76
C VAL A 793 -8.79 6.86 6.03
N THR A 794 -8.73 5.53 6.08
CA THR A 794 -8.14 4.74 7.17
C THR A 794 -6.98 3.92 6.64
N ARG A 795 -5.75 4.22 7.09
CA ARG A 795 -4.52 3.56 6.63
C ARG A 795 -4.21 2.31 7.47
N GLY A 796 -3.73 1.25 6.82
CA GLY A 796 -3.35 -0.02 7.45
C GLY A 796 -1.88 -0.39 7.17
N GLU A 797 -1.48 -1.61 7.50
CA GLU A 797 -0.08 -2.08 7.31
C GLU A 797 0.30 -2.37 5.85
N ASN A 798 -0.71 -2.53 4.98
CA ASN A 798 -0.56 -2.83 3.56
C ASN A 798 -1.27 -1.77 2.71
N ASP A 799 -0.83 -1.61 1.46
CA ASP A 799 -1.53 -0.77 0.49
C ASP A 799 -2.87 -1.43 0.14
N VAL A 800 -3.94 -0.63 0.10
CA VAL A 800 -5.30 -1.12 -0.16
C VAL A 800 -5.89 -0.38 -1.35
N VAL A 801 -6.27 -1.12 -2.39
CA VAL A 801 -7.00 -0.56 -3.54
C VAL A 801 -8.49 -0.50 -3.21
N VAL A 802 -9.07 0.69 -3.33
CA VAL A 802 -10.47 1.00 -3.05
C VAL A 802 -11.14 1.51 -4.32
N THR A 803 -12.31 0.95 -4.63
CA THR A 803 -13.18 1.40 -5.71
C THR A 803 -14.38 2.12 -5.11
N LEU A 804 -14.49 3.42 -5.42
CA LEU A 804 -15.63 4.24 -5.08
C LEU A 804 -16.59 4.31 -6.27
N THR A 805 -17.88 4.08 -6.03
CA THR A 805 -18.93 4.14 -7.04
C THR A 805 -19.88 5.28 -6.72
N ALA A 806 -19.94 6.28 -7.60
CA ALA A 806 -20.94 7.34 -7.56
C ALA A 806 -22.17 6.95 -8.36
N THR A 807 -23.35 7.08 -7.76
CA THR A 807 -24.64 7.00 -8.45
C THR A 807 -25.18 8.41 -8.62
N ILE A 808 -25.34 8.85 -9.86
CA ILE A 808 -25.75 10.20 -10.26
C ILE A 808 -27.21 10.15 -10.73
N LYS A 809 -28.10 10.89 -10.07
CA LYS A 809 -29.53 10.91 -10.40
C LYS A 809 -30.02 12.31 -10.76
N VAL A 810 -30.59 12.45 -11.95
CA VAL A 810 -31.30 13.67 -12.40
C VAL A 810 -32.71 13.27 -12.84
N GLY A 811 -33.74 13.77 -12.17
CA GLY A 811 -35.14 13.42 -12.47
C GLY A 811 -35.38 11.89 -12.39
N THR A 812 -35.79 11.29 -13.51
CA THR A 812 -35.96 9.82 -13.61
C THR A 812 -34.73 9.06 -14.10
N ALA A 813 -33.69 9.75 -14.58
CA ALA A 813 -32.49 9.12 -15.12
C ALA A 813 -31.45 8.85 -14.01
N THR A 814 -30.70 7.78 -14.16
CA THR A 814 -29.64 7.38 -13.22
C THR A 814 -28.43 6.87 -14.00
N GLU A 815 -27.25 7.35 -13.63
CA GLU A 815 -25.96 6.97 -14.18
C GLU A 815 -25.00 6.57 -13.06
N THR A 816 -23.94 5.81 -13.39
CA THR A 816 -22.89 5.45 -12.43
C THR A 816 -21.49 5.77 -12.97
N LYS A 817 -20.60 6.21 -12.08
CA LYS A 817 -19.17 6.42 -12.36
C LYS A 817 -18.33 5.83 -11.25
N THR A 818 -17.23 5.16 -11.62
CA THR A 818 -16.31 4.55 -10.66
C THR A 818 -14.98 5.28 -10.64
N PHE A 819 -14.34 5.26 -9.46
CA PHE A 819 -13.01 5.80 -9.23
C PHE A 819 -12.20 4.76 -8.46
N THR A 820 -10.96 4.50 -8.89
CA THR A 820 -10.06 3.55 -8.23
C THR A 820 -8.94 4.34 -7.56
N LEU A 821 -8.76 4.14 -6.25
CA LEU A 821 -7.77 4.81 -5.42
C LEU A 821 -6.95 3.78 -4.64
N THR A 822 -5.68 4.05 -4.37
CA THR A 822 -4.83 3.21 -3.50
C THR A 822 -4.52 3.96 -2.22
N VAL A 823 -5.03 3.46 -1.09
CA VAL A 823 -4.67 3.94 0.24
C VAL A 823 -3.31 3.37 0.60
N ALA A 824 -2.32 4.23 0.79
CA ALA A 824 -0.96 3.80 1.09
C ALA A 824 -0.82 3.36 2.54
N LYS A 825 -0.03 2.29 2.75
CA LYS A 825 0.31 1.77 4.07
C LYS A 825 0.89 2.84 4.97
N LEU A 826 0.68 2.70 6.28
CA LEU A 826 0.94 3.72 7.29
C LEU A 826 2.42 4.14 7.39
#